data_AF-A0A6G9AXK7-F1
#
_entry.id   AF-A0A6G9AXK7-F1
#
_cell.length_a   1.000
_cell.length_b   1.000
_cell.length_c   1.000
_cell.angle_alpha   90.00
_cell.angle_beta   90.00
_cell.angle_gamma   90.00
#
_symmetry.space_group_name_H-M   'P 1'
#
loop_
_entity.id
_entity.type
_entity.pdbx_description
1 polymer ?
#
loop_
_entity_poly.entity_id
_entity_poly.type
_entity_poly.pdbx_seq_one_letter_code
_entity_poly.pdbx_strand_id
1 'polypeptide(L)'
;MVLSTTIQSPIRRFNSVLLCGLALSIGWGIRGNFGHEYGAAFAGCLAAIVIALLSGRADWRARVLYFAFFGAIGWGFGGSISYMQVISYTQSGHGLSQWYGYVGLFYIGFLWAALGGAGTALAAVADQKRLIQLFKPILVLFGVWFIQDLIEDPVVDWIQSGIVFDHTWSRHKSPLYWLDADYLAALFALLAMALYDLVDRNEKNRLYLPIFGAMGAVLGWGIQSLLKVFGLDQKLASSLTYPLGDPTYINPETGTVAFDPHNFLNNWPQWFGDYPQHIGWILGLLIGLVVYFRRFGKFRDGASLIVYMAVGWLLFFLAFPVLGSVFFANAGGLRMTPPRSDDWAGITGVFIGAVLWFRQNKLLPVAVASILSGTIGGLGFSGIQWVKQLLMIPGNPRILSGKGFLPETDEFKTITDNWADWQHQNWHSFLEQSYGFVNGVAIVVALGFLATRIPVHVDQHESASTGRKWTLGVATVFVWLAIPYVNLVKNVEEWGKQLNPAVWTRVVDHQETSAALWDVPYFGRLPGIDFLHMTPTGWFNVTWLLLLLVFILLIRRHAREPLSIIPMSWLGRGQLIFLVLLWLMVVGNFERALVDWSPQRLLTEWVITVNAILATLLVLTVPREREEFAIHLPESFGLFYRQAWMRAALAVAISGVLFLVTNRLVYNYPANEKPGNAIHTRFGLEADWRAKPNLKNALHK
;
A
#
# COMPACT_ATOMS: atom_id res chain seq x y z
N MET A 1 1.75 -5.23 53.12
CA MET A 1 1.96 -4.52 51.84
C MET A 1 2.30 -5.55 50.79
N VAL A 2 1.28 -6.18 50.18
CA VAL A 2 1.49 -7.21 49.15
C VAL A 2 1.80 -6.47 47.86
N LEU A 3 3.03 -6.59 47.37
CA LEU A 3 3.41 -6.19 46.02
C LEU A 3 2.50 -6.96 45.05
N SER A 4 1.46 -6.30 44.57
CA SER A 4 0.69 -6.75 43.42
C SER A 4 1.65 -6.80 42.24
N THR A 5 2.20 -7.97 41.97
CA THR A 5 2.84 -8.28 40.69
C THR A 5 1.74 -8.17 39.65
N THR A 6 1.63 -6.99 39.04
CA THR A 6 0.70 -6.75 37.96
C THR A 6 1.11 -7.67 36.82
N ILE A 7 0.36 -8.77 36.64
CA ILE A 7 0.66 -9.77 35.60
C ILE A 7 0.66 -9.03 34.26
N GLN A 8 1.84 -8.95 33.64
CA GLN A 8 2.02 -8.28 32.36
C GLN A 8 1.17 -8.99 31.30
N SER A 9 0.48 -8.21 30.46
CA SER A 9 -0.36 -8.77 29.39
C SER A 9 0.41 -9.79 28.53
N PRO A 10 -0.16 -10.97 28.23
CA PRO A 10 0.53 -12.05 27.52
C PRO A 10 1.13 -11.61 26.18
N ILE A 11 0.47 -10.69 25.48
CA ILE A 11 0.88 -10.16 24.19
C ILE A 11 2.22 -9.42 24.24
N ARG A 12 2.66 -8.96 25.42
CA ARG A 12 3.94 -8.28 25.62
C ARG A 12 5.09 -9.24 25.95
N ARG A 13 4.82 -10.54 26.09
CA ARG A 13 5.85 -11.55 26.29
C ARG A 13 6.75 -11.63 25.06
N PHE A 14 8.02 -11.95 25.26
CA PHE A 14 9.01 -12.05 24.18
C PHE A 14 8.54 -12.96 23.03
N ASN A 15 7.98 -14.14 23.35
CA ASN A 15 7.48 -15.08 22.33
C ASN A 15 6.34 -14.49 21.49
N SER A 16 5.55 -13.56 22.04
CA SER A 16 4.48 -12.88 21.30
C SER A 16 5.01 -11.80 20.37
N VAL A 17 6.00 -11.04 20.84
CA VAL A 17 6.74 -10.09 20.02
C VAL A 17 7.43 -10.83 18.86
N LEU A 18 8.08 -11.95 19.15
CA LEU A 18 8.76 -12.78 18.17
C LEU A 18 7.80 -13.34 17.12
N LEU A 19 6.70 -14.00 17.52
CA LEU A 19 5.74 -14.56 16.56
C LEU A 19 5.11 -13.48 15.67
N CYS A 20 4.74 -12.33 16.24
CA CYS A 20 4.15 -11.25 15.43
C CYS A 20 5.18 -10.60 14.50
N GLY A 21 6.42 -10.41 14.98
CA GLY A 21 7.55 -9.97 14.17
C GLY A 21 7.83 -10.93 13.01
N LEU A 22 7.87 -12.24 13.27
CA LEU A 22 8.05 -13.26 12.22
C LEU A 22 6.89 -13.25 11.22
N ALA A 23 5.64 -13.15 11.68
CA ALA A 23 4.47 -13.12 10.81
C ALA A 23 4.51 -11.95 9.82
N LEU A 24 4.82 -10.73 10.27
CA LEU A 24 4.97 -9.60 9.36
C LEU A 24 6.28 -9.64 8.57
N SER A 25 7.39 -10.16 9.11
CA SER A 25 8.64 -10.37 8.35
C SER A 25 8.43 -11.28 7.14
N ILE A 26 7.77 -12.43 7.34
CA ILE A 26 7.38 -13.36 6.27
C ILE A 26 6.49 -12.64 5.25
N GLY A 27 5.43 -11.98 5.74
CA GLY A 27 4.51 -11.25 4.89
C GLY A 27 5.18 -10.16 4.04
N TRP A 28 6.12 -9.43 4.63
CA TRP A 28 6.85 -8.37 3.94
C TRP A 28 7.88 -8.90 2.95
N GLY A 29 8.57 -10.00 3.29
CA GLY A 29 9.45 -10.70 2.36
C GLY A 29 8.71 -11.21 1.13
N ILE A 30 7.55 -11.84 1.33
CA ILE A 30 6.66 -12.25 0.24
C ILE A 30 6.18 -11.04 -0.56
N ARG A 31 5.75 -9.96 0.12
CA ARG A 31 5.36 -8.72 -0.55
C ARG A 31 6.48 -8.15 -1.43
N GLY A 32 7.75 -8.31 -1.06
CA GLY A 32 8.90 -7.94 -1.89
C GLY A 32 8.95 -8.63 -3.25
N ASN A 33 8.53 -9.89 -3.32
CA ASN A 33 8.49 -10.67 -4.56
C ASN A 33 7.27 -10.35 -5.43
N PHE A 34 6.11 -10.10 -4.82
CA PHE A 34 4.86 -9.87 -5.55
C PHE A 34 4.60 -8.38 -5.86
N GLY A 35 5.19 -7.47 -5.08
CA GLY A 35 4.95 -6.04 -5.11
C GLY A 35 3.51 -5.62 -4.76
N HIS A 36 3.31 -4.33 -4.55
CA HIS A 36 2.00 -3.66 -4.42
C HIS A 36 1.27 -3.88 -3.08
N GLU A 37 0.07 -3.31 -3.01
CA GLU A 37 -0.84 -3.24 -1.85
C GLU A 37 -1.29 -4.62 -1.37
N TYR A 38 -1.54 -5.54 -2.30
CA TYR A 38 -2.07 -6.87 -2.00
C TYR A 38 -1.09 -7.77 -1.22
N GLY A 39 0.21 -7.64 -1.47
CA GLY A 39 1.23 -8.34 -0.68
C GLY A 39 1.29 -7.83 0.75
N ALA A 40 1.12 -6.51 0.93
CA ALA A 40 1.06 -5.89 2.24
C ALA A 40 -0.21 -6.30 3.01
N ALA A 41 -1.32 -6.48 2.29
CA ALA A 41 -2.57 -6.98 2.87
C ALA A 41 -2.41 -8.40 3.45
N PHE A 42 -1.71 -9.31 2.77
CA PHE A 42 -1.37 -10.61 3.33
C PHE A 42 -0.57 -10.50 4.64
N ALA A 43 0.47 -9.67 4.64
CA ALA A 43 1.32 -9.45 5.79
C ALA A 43 0.53 -8.95 7.01
N GLY A 44 -0.35 -7.97 6.78
CA GLY A 44 -1.27 -7.45 7.80
C GLY A 44 -2.29 -8.47 8.29
N CYS A 45 -2.81 -9.31 7.38
CA CYS A 45 -3.73 -10.40 7.72
C CYS A 45 -3.11 -11.37 8.71
N LEU A 46 -1.90 -11.87 8.43
CA LEU A 46 -1.20 -12.82 9.30
C LEU A 46 -0.92 -12.23 10.69
N ALA A 47 -0.37 -11.03 10.76
CA ALA A 47 -0.08 -10.43 12.07
C ALA A 47 -1.33 -10.11 12.87
N ALA A 48 -2.42 -9.67 12.23
CA ALA A 48 -3.66 -9.40 12.94
C ALA A 48 -4.28 -10.68 13.56
N ILE A 49 -4.14 -11.84 12.88
CA ILE A 49 -4.51 -13.14 13.46
C ILE A 49 -3.67 -13.43 14.71
N VAL A 50 -2.34 -13.25 14.63
CA VAL A 50 -1.42 -13.46 15.76
C VAL A 50 -1.81 -12.59 16.96
N ILE A 51 -2.13 -11.31 16.74
CA ILE A 51 -2.58 -10.40 17.79
C ILE A 51 -3.83 -10.93 18.49
N ALA A 52 -4.84 -11.37 17.74
CA ALA A 52 -6.05 -11.93 18.32
C ALA A 52 -5.73 -13.16 19.19
N LEU A 53 -4.87 -14.06 18.71
CA LEU A 53 -4.49 -15.30 19.41
C LEU A 53 -3.69 -15.03 20.71
N LEU A 54 -2.73 -14.11 20.67
CA LEU A 54 -1.77 -13.85 21.75
C LEU A 54 -2.18 -12.74 22.73
N SER A 55 -3.28 -12.04 22.46
CA SER A 55 -3.83 -10.99 23.32
C SER A 55 -4.13 -11.43 24.76
N GLY A 56 -4.36 -12.72 24.99
CA GLY A 56 -4.96 -13.24 26.21
C GLY A 56 -6.46 -12.93 26.32
N ARG A 57 -7.07 -12.34 25.28
CA ARG A 57 -8.44 -11.84 25.28
C ARG A 57 -9.36 -12.77 24.50
N ALA A 58 -10.27 -13.44 25.21
CA ALA A 58 -11.26 -14.31 24.59
C ALA A 58 -12.18 -13.54 23.60
N ASP A 59 -12.53 -12.29 23.92
CA ASP A 59 -13.35 -11.44 23.05
C ASP A 59 -12.64 -11.09 21.73
N TRP A 60 -11.31 -10.96 21.74
CA TRP A 60 -10.53 -10.72 20.52
C TRP A 60 -10.38 -12.00 19.68
N ARG A 61 -10.15 -13.16 20.33
CA ARG A 61 -10.10 -14.46 19.64
C ARG A 61 -11.42 -14.79 18.93
N ALA A 62 -12.55 -14.47 19.56
CA ALA A 62 -13.88 -14.62 18.95
C ALA A 62 -14.10 -13.73 17.71
N ARG A 63 -13.19 -12.79 17.47
CA ARG A 63 -13.18 -11.83 16.36
C ARG A 63 -11.99 -12.04 15.41
N VAL A 64 -11.26 -13.15 15.50
CA VAL A 64 -10.03 -13.40 14.73
C VAL A 64 -10.17 -13.15 13.23
N LEU A 65 -11.30 -13.51 12.62
CA LEU A 65 -11.58 -13.24 11.20
C LEU A 65 -11.79 -11.75 10.90
N TYR A 66 -12.36 -10.98 11.83
CA TYR A 66 -12.43 -9.52 11.69
C TYR A 66 -11.05 -8.88 11.82
N PHE A 67 -10.23 -9.36 12.76
CA PHE A 67 -8.82 -8.94 12.85
C PHE A 67 -8.10 -9.19 11.53
N ALA A 68 -8.22 -10.40 10.97
CA ALA A 68 -7.63 -10.77 9.69
C ALA A 68 -8.10 -9.85 8.55
N PHE A 69 -9.43 -9.66 8.40
CA PHE A 69 -10.03 -8.85 7.34
C PHE A 69 -9.64 -7.37 7.41
N PHE A 70 -9.86 -6.71 8.55
CA PHE A 70 -9.54 -5.28 8.69
C PHE A 70 -8.04 -5.02 8.80
N GLY A 71 -7.27 -5.97 9.35
CA GLY A 71 -5.81 -5.92 9.33
C GLY A 71 -5.28 -5.94 7.90
N ALA A 72 -5.77 -6.86 7.06
CA ALA A 72 -5.38 -6.92 5.66
C ALA A 72 -5.64 -5.61 4.92
N ILE A 73 -6.86 -5.08 5.05
CA ILE A 73 -7.24 -3.81 4.40
C ILE A 73 -6.35 -2.66 4.90
N GLY A 74 -6.16 -2.53 6.21
CA GLY A 74 -5.37 -1.45 6.81
C GLY A 74 -3.91 -1.45 6.33
N TRP A 75 -3.27 -2.62 6.26
CA TRP A 75 -1.89 -2.74 5.78
C TRP A 75 -1.78 -2.64 4.25
N GLY A 76 -2.85 -2.97 3.51
CA GLY A 76 -2.92 -2.81 2.06
C GLY A 76 -2.87 -1.33 1.62
N PHE A 77 -3.64 -0.44 2.27
CA PHE A 77 -3.74 0.98 1.88
C PHE A 77 -2.41 1.76 1.87
N GLY A 78 -1.41 1.35 2.67
CA GLY A 78 -0.11 2.02 2.66
C GLY A 78 0.83 1.57 1.52
N GLY A 79 0.42 0.56 0.73
CA GLY A 79 1.28 -0.14 -0.22
C GLY A 79 1.51 0.55 -1.58
N SER A 80 0.77 1.62 -1.91
CA SER A 80 0.95 2.38 -3.16
C SER A 80 2.07 3.42 -3.11
N ILE A 81 2.55 3.80 -1.92
CA ILE A 81 3.57 4.84 -1.81
C ILE A 81 4.92 4.37 -2.37
N SER A 82 5.43 5.09 -3.38
CA SER A 82 6.75 4.84 -3.93
C SER A 82 7.87 5.22 -2.95
N TYR A 83 8.86 4.34 -2.75
CA TYR A 83 9.93 4.57 -1.76
C TYR A 83 11.35 4.30 -2.26
N MET A 84 11.55 3.62 -3.40
CA MET A 84 12.89 3.22 -3.86
C MET A 84 13.84 4.41 -4.09
N GLN A 85 13.32 5.49 -4.66
CA GLN A 85 14.10 6.73 -4.81
C GLN A 85 14.44 7.36 -3.46
N VAL A 86 13.52 7.32 -2.49
CA VAL A 86 13.76 7.81 -1.12
C VAL A 86 14.84 6.99 -0.42
N ILE A 87 14.87 5.67 -0.62
CA ILE A 87 15.98 4.81 -0.20
C ILE A 87 17.29 5.29 -0.81
N SER A 88 17.33 5.55 -2.11
CA SER A 88 18.56 6.03 -2.76
C SER A 88 18.97 7.43 -2.28
N TYR A 89 18.03 8.32 -1.95
CA TYR A 89 18.36 9.61 -1.33
C TYR A 89 19.17 9.46 -0.04
N THR A 90 18.95 8.42 0.78
CA THR A 90 19.77 8.16 1.99
C THR A 90 21.24 7.83 1.69
N GLN A 91 21.59 7.59 0.43
CA GLN A 91 22.94 7.32 -0.06
C GLN A 91 23.47 8.45 -0.96
N SER A 92 22.77 9.59 -0.97
CA SER A 92 23.11 10.76 -1.77
C SER A 92 24.31 11.52 -1.20
N GLY A 93 25.22 11.96 -2.07
CA GLY A 93 26.32 12.85 -1.68
C GLY A 93 25.84 14.22 -1.17
N HIS A 94 24.68 14.69 -1.63
CA HIS A 94 24.09 15.95 -1.20
C HIS A 94 23.41 15.84 0.19
N GLY A 95 23.93 16.59 1.17
CA GLY A 95 23.51 16.50 2.58
C GLY A 95 22.02 16.69 2.83
N LEU A 96 21.41 17.70 2.19
CA LEU A 96 19.98 17.95 2.34
C LEU A 96 19.14 16.84 1.68
N SER A 97 19.58 16.30 0.55
CA SER A 97 18.92 15.15 -0.10
C SER A 97 18.97 13.92 0.80
N GLN A 98 20.10 13.70 1.46
CA GLN A 98 20.28 12.57 2.38
C GLN A 98 19.40 12.66 3.63
N TRP A 99 19.36 13.83 4.26
CA TRP A 99 18.45 14.09 5.36
C TRP A 99 16.99 13.89 4.95
N TYR A 100 16.62 14.43 3.78
CA TYR A 100 15.30 14.25 3.19
C TYR A 100 14.96 12.78 2.94
N GLY A 101 15.94 11.97 2.50
CA GLY A 101 15.78 10.52 2.36
C GLY A 101 15.38 9.84 3.68
N TYR A 102 16.09 10.12 4.78
CA TYR A 102 15.76 9.49 6.07
C TYR A 102 14.41 9.96 6.62
N VAL A 103 14.11 11.26 6.52
CA VAL A 103 12.82 11.81 6.96
C VAL A 103 11.67 11.28 6.10
N GLY A 104 11.88 11.19 4.78
CA GLY A 104 10.92 10.61 3.84
C GLY A 104 10.65 9.15 4.14
N LEU A 105 11.67 8.32 4.37
CA LEU A 105 11.48 6.91 4.75
C LEU A 105 10.76 6.77 6.11
N PHE A 106 11.08 7.64 7.07
CA PHE A 106 10.32 7.67 8.32
C PHE A 106 8.85 7.96 8.04
N TYR A 107 8.57 8.95 7.21
CA TYR A 107 7.21 9.37 6.92
C TYR A 107 6.41 8.28 6.19
N ILE A 108 7.01 7.63 5.19
CA ILE A 108 6.42 6.51 4.46
C ILE A 108 6.13 5.36 5.44
N GLY A 109 7.13 4.98 6.23
CA GLY A 109 6.98 3.92 7.24
C GLY A 109 5.93 4.26 8.30
N PHE A 110 5.79 5.55 8.62
CA PHE A 110 4.76 6.04 9.52
C PHE A 110 3.37 5.87 8.94
N LEU A 111 3.11 6.35 7.73
CA LEU A 111 1.79 6.25 7.11
C LEU A 111 1.35 4.80 6.96
N TRP A 112 2.27 3.95 6.51
CA TRP A 112 1.99 2.54 6.27
C TRP A 112 1.59 1.80 7.55
N ALA A 113 2.45 1.88 8.59
CA ALA A 113 2.17 1.23 9.86
C ALA A 113 1.02 1.91 10.62
N ALA A 114 0.76 3.20 10.39
CA ALA A 114 -0.38 3.88 11.00
C ALA A 114 -1.72 3.38 10.46
N LEU A 115 -1.86 3.19 9.15
CA LEU A 115 -3.06 2.61 8.55
C LEU A 115 -3.20 1.12 8.89
N GLY A 116 -2.09 0.39 8.87
CA GLY A 116 -2.04 -1.00 9.34
C GLY A 116 -2.51 -1.17 10.78
N GLY A 117 -1.95 -0.37 11.69
CA GLY A 117 -2.34 -0.32 13.09
C GLY A 117 -3.81 0.12 13.29
N ALA A 118 -4.30 1.08 12.50
CA ALA A 118 -5.70 1.50 12.54
C ALA A 118 -6.66 0.36 12.14
N GLY A 119 -6.37 -0.34 11.03
CA GLY A 119 -7.18 -1.47 10.56
C GLY A 119 -7.25 -2.59 11.58
N THR A 120 -6.10 -3.00 12.14
CA THR A 120 -6.06 -4.04 13.18
C THR A 120 -6.74 -3.60 14.47
N ALA A 121 -6.51 -2.36 14.92
CA ALA A 121 -7.13 -1.83 16.14
C ALA A 121 -8.65 -1.60 15.99
N LEU A 122 -9.16 -1.39 14.77
CA LEU A 122 -10.59 -1.27 14.53
C LEU A 122 -11.35 -2.53 14.97
N ALA A 123 -10.85 -3.72 14.63
CA ALA A 123 -11.43 -4.99 15.07
C ALA A 123 -11.38 -5.17 16.60
N ALA A 124 -10.36 -4.60 17.25
CA ALA A 124 -10.17 -4.66 18.69
C ALA A 124 -11.10 -3.72 19.47
N VAL A 125 -11.45 -2.55 18.91
CA VAL A 125 -12.10 -1.45 19.62
C VAL A 125 -13.56 -1.25 19.21
N ALA A 126 -13.90 -1.48 17.95
CA ALA A 126 -15.26 -1.25 17.48
C ALA A 126 -16.24 -2.28 18.02
N ASP A 127 -17.46 -1.83 18.34
CA ASP A 127 -18.55 -2.72 18.69
C ASP A 127 -18.93 -3.63 17.50
N GLN A 128 -19.59 -4.76 17.81
CA GLN A 128 -19.93 -5.76 16.79
C GLN A 128 -20.86 -5.20 15.70
N LYS A 129 -21.80 -4.32 16.06
CA LYS A 129 -22.73 -3.73 15.11
C LYS A 129 -21.98 -2.89 14.07
N ARG A 130 -21.05 -2.05 14.52
CA ARG A 130 -20.20 -1.23 13.66
C ARG A 130 -19.33 -2.08 12.74
N LEU A 131 -18.71 -3.14 13.26
CA LEU A 131 -17.90 -4.05 12.44
C LEU A 131 -18.75 -4.69 11.34
N ILE A 132 -19.97 -5.14 11.65
CA ILE A 132 -20.88 -5.74 10.67
C ILE A 132 -21.30 -4.72 9.61
N GLN A 133 -21.64 -3.49 10.02
CA GLN A 133 -22.10 -2.44 9.11
C GLN A 133 -21.07 -2.09 8.04
N LEU A 134 -19.78 -2.08 8.38
CA LEU A 134 -18.69 -1.74 7.45
C LEU A 134 -18.55 -2.71 6.27
N PHE A 135 -19.03 -3.96 6.35
CA PHE A 135 -18.84 -4.93 5.28
C PHE A 135 -19.56 -4.53 3.99
N LYS A 136 -20.79 -4.02 4.06
CA LYS A 136 -21.55 -3.68 2.85
C LYS A 136 -20.88 -2.57 2.03
N PRO A 137 -20.52 -1.41 2.61
CA PRO A 137 -19.78 -0.38 1.89
C PRO A 137 -18.44 -0.87 1.32
N ILE A 138 -17.70 -1.69 2.07
CA ILE A 138 -16.41 -2.24 1.60
C ILE A 138 -16.60 -3.18 0.41
N LEU A 139 -17.61 -4.04 0.43
CA LEU A 139 -17.90 -4.93 -0.70
C LEU A 139 -18.36 -4.17 -1.94
N VAL A 140 -19.16 -3.11 -1.76
CA VAL A 140 -19.54 -2.22 -2.87
C VAL A 140 -18.30 -1.52 -3.44
N LEU A 141 -17.41 -1.04 -2.58
CA LEU A 141 -16.14 -0.44 -3.00
C LEU A 141 -15.30 -1.42 -3.82
N PHE A 142 -15.09 -2.64 -3.32
CA PHE A 142 -14.35 -3.68 -4.05
C PHE A 142 -15.01 -4.02 -5.38
N GLY A 143 -16.34 -4.11 -5.43
CA GLY A 143 -17.06 -4.34 -6.69
C GLY A 143 -16.87 -3.21 -7.70
N VAL A 144 -16.89 -1.95 -7.25
CA VAL A 144 -16.68 -0.79 -8.12
C VAL A 144 -15.24 -0.69 -8.60
N TRP A 145 -14.25 -0.94 -7.74
CA TRP A 145 -12.84 -1.00 -8.15
C TRP A 145 -12.56 -2.16 -9.10
N PHE A 146 -13.19 -3.32 -8.90
CA PHE A 146 -13.09 -4.42 -9.85
C PHE A 146 -13.69 -4.05 -11.22
N ILE A 147 -14.82 -3.34 -11.25
CA ILE A 147 -15.38 -2.82 -12.50
C ILE A 147 -14.44 -1.79 -13.13
N GLN A 148 -13.85 -0.89 -12.33
CA GLN A 148 -12.87 0.08 -12.81
C GLN A 148 -11.71 -0.62 -13.53
N ASP A 149 -11.10 -1.61 -12.89
CA ASP A 149 -9.98 -2.39 -13.44
C ASP A 149 -10.34 -3.07 -14.78
N LEU A 150 -11.60 -3.52 -14.95
CA LEU A 150 -12.06 -4.13 -16.20
C LEU A 150 -12.33 -3.13 -17.34
N ILE A 151 -12.62 -1.87 -17.03
CA ILE A 151 -13.04 -0.87 -18.03
C ILE A 151 -11.99 0.19 -18.32
N GLU A 152 -10.98 0.36 -17.45
CA GLU A 152 -9.99 1.43 -17.58
C GLU A 152 -9.24 1.33 -18.91
N ASP A 153 -8.60 0.19 -19.20
CA ASP A 153 -7.81 0.01 -20.43
C ASP A 153 -8.68 0.10 -21.70
N PRO A 154 -9.84 -0.59 -21.80
CA PRO A 154 -10.72 -0.43 -22.96
C PRO A 154 -11.18 1.01 -23.20
N VAL A 155 -11.41 1.78 -22.13
CA VAL A 155 -11.80 3.19 -22.25
C VAL A 155 -10.62 4.04 -22.70
N VAL A 156 -9.42 3.80 -22.18
CA VAL A 156 -8.22 4.53 -22.60
C VAL A 156 -7.91 4.28 -24.08
N ASP A 157 -7.94 3.02 -24.51
CA ASP A 157 -7.72 2.63 -25.90
C ASP A 157 -8.75 3.26 -26.85
N TRP A 158 -10.00 3.38 -26.39
CA TRP A 158 -11.06 4.06 -27.12
C TRP A 158 -10.83 5.58 -27.23
N ILE A 159 -10.32 6.23 -26.18
CA ILE A 159 -10.07 7.69 -26.17
C ILE A 159 -8.86 8.06 -27.05
N GLN A 160 -7.82 7.23 -27.11
CA GLN A 160 -6.61 7.50 -27.88
C GLN A 160 -6.23 6.33 -28.81
N SER A 161 -7.09 6.04 -29.80
CA SER A 161 -6.81 5.02 -30.81
C SER A 161 -5.50 5.31 -31.56
N GLY A 162 -4.54 4.39 -31.50
CA GLY A 162 -3.29 4.45 -32.28
C GLY A 162 -2.03 4.87 -31.51
N ILE A 163 -2.11 5.14 -30.20
CA ILE A 163 -0.93 5.32 -29.34
C ILE A 163 -0.79 4.09 -28.45
N VAL A 164 0.25 3.28 -28.68
CA VAL A 164 0.59 2.18 -27.78
C VAL A 164 1.25 2.77 -26.53
N PHE A 165 0.66 2.55 -25.36
CA PHE A 165 1.25 2.83 -24.05
C PHE A 165 1.38 1.52 -23.27
N ASP A 166 2.41 1.42 -22.43
CA ASP A 166 2.63 0.28 -21.55
C ASP A 166 2.40 0.69 -20.08
N HIS A 167 1.89 -0.24 -19.28
CA HIS A 167 1.63 -0.04 -17.85
C HIS A 167 2.90 -0.02 -16.99
N THR A 168 4.08 0.12 -17.59
CA THR A 168 5.37 0.04 -16.89
C THR A 168 6.25 1.26 -17.15
N TRP A 169 6.56 1.57 -18.40
CA TRP A 169 7.56 2.60 -18.76
C TRP A 169 6.94 3.87 -19.37
N SER A 170 5.69 3.81 -19.82
CA SER A 170 5.00 4.89 -20.54
C SER A 170 3.59 5.19 -20.03
N ARG A 171 3.31 4.88 -18.76
CA ARG A 171 2.07 5.26 -18.03
C ARG A 171 1.69 6.73 -18.19
N HIS A 172 2.70 7.60 -18.24
CA HIS A 172 2.53 9.04 -18.45
C HIS A 172 2.04 9.41 -19.85
N LYS A 173 1.83 8.47 -20.78
CA LYS A 173 1.18 8.75 -22.06
C LYS A 173 -0.33 8.57 -22.00
N SER A 174 -0.85 7.94 -20.93
CA SER A 174 -2.29 7.76 -20.76
C SER A 174 -2.99 9.13 -20.66
N PRO A 175 -4.14 9.32 -21.32
CA PRO A 175 -4.96 10.53 -21.21
C PRO A 175 -5.51 10.70 -19.78
N LEU A 176 -5.57 9.61 -19.01
CA LEU A 176 -5.97 9.61 -17.61
C LEU A 176 -4.79 9.77 -16.65
N TYR A 177 -3.56 9.95 -17.14
CA TYR A 177 -2.40 10.11 -16.28
C TYR A 177 -2.48 11.38 -15.41
N TRP A 178 -2.17 11.22 -14.12
CA TRP A 178 -1.93 12.35 -13.22
C TRP A 178 -0.90 11.98 -12.16
N LEU A 179 0.34 12.45 -12.34
CA LEU A 179 1.47 12.26 -11.42
C LEU A 179 1.72 10.80 -10.97
N ASP A 180 1.31 9.80 -11.79
CA ASP A 180 1.44 8.36 -11.48
C ASP A 180 0.75 7.98 -10.15
N ALA A 181 -0.38 8.63 -9.81
CA ALA A 181 -1.08 8.49 -8.53
C ALA A 181 -2.48 7.85 -8.65
N ASP A 182 -2.96 7.26 -7.56
CA ASP A 182 -4.23 6.50 -7.46
C ASP A 182 -5.50 7.37 -7.38
N TYR A 183 -5.52 8.51 -8.08
CA TYR A 183 -6.64 9.46 -7.99
C TYR A 183 -7.94 8.88 -8.55
N LEU A 184 -7.86 8.01 -9.57
CA LEU A 184 -9.02 7.32 -10.11
C LEU A 184 -9.64 6.40 -9.05
N ALA A 185 -8.83 5.60 -8.35
CA ALA A 185 -9.32 4.75 -7.27
C ALA A 185 -10.02 5.57 -6.17
N ALA A 186 -9.48 6.75 -5.81
CA ALA A 186 -10.12 7.66 -4.85
C ALA A 186 -11.45 8.25 -5.37
N LEU A 187 -11.52 8.64 -6.65
CA LEU A 187 -12.76 9.14 -7.28
C LEU A 187 -13.82 8.04 -7.36
N PHE A 188 -13.45 6.84 -7.79
CA PHE A 188 -14.34 5.68 -7.85
C PHE A 188 -14.78 5.22 -6.45
N ALA A 189 -13.96 5.44 -5.42
CA ALA A 189 -14.39 5.22 -4.04
C ALA A 189 -15.52 6.20 -3.62
N LEU A 190 -15.42 7.48 -4.01
CA LEU A 190 -16.51 8.44 -3.78
C LEU A 190 -17.75 8.08 -4.60
N LEU A 191 -17.58 7.66 -5.85
CA LEU A 191 -18.68 7.18 -6.70
C LEU A 191 -19.37 5.97 -6.05
N ALA A 192 -18.61 4.98 -5.58
CA ALA A 192 -19.14 3.81 -4.89
C ALA A 192 -19.98 4.20 -3.66
N MET A 193 -19.47 5.13 -2.84
CA MET A 193 -20.19 5.59 -1.65
C MET A 193 -21.41 6.44 -1.98
N ALA A 194 -21.34 7.23 -3.05
CA ALA A 194 -22.48 7.99 -3.57
C ALA A 194 -23.59 7.07 -4.08
N LEU A 195 -23.26 6.06 -4.90
CA LEU A 195 -24.21 5.06 -5.39
C LEU A 195 -24.82 4.27 -4.23
N TYR A 196 -23.99 3.86 -3.27
CA TYR A 196 -24.46 3.16 -2.07
C TYR A 196 -25.44 4.00 -1.24
N ASP A 197 -25.15 5.28 -0.98
CA ASP A 197 -26.05 6.19 -0.25
C ASP A 197 -27.39 6.36 -0.98
N LEU A 198 -27.37 6.51 -2.31
CA LEU A 198 -28.58 6.67 -3.12
C LEU A 198 -29.48 5.43 -3.10
N VAL A 199 -28.87 4.24 -3.16
CA VAL A 199 -29.60 2.96 -3.10
C VAL A 199 -30.15 2.71 -1.69
N ASP A 200 -29.34 2.93 -0.65
CA ASP A 200 -29.74 2.68 0.74
C ASP A 200 -30.91 3.57 1.18
N ARG A 201 -30.91 4.85 0.78
CA ARG A 201 -31.88 5.82 1.31
C ARG A 201 -33.29 5.66 0.75
N ASN A 202 -33.44 5.20 -0.49
CA ASN A 202 -34.72 5.07 -1.19
C ASN A 202 -35.67 6.28 -1.01
N GLU A 203 -35.14 7.52 -1.01
CA GLU A 203 -35.88 8.77 -0.80
C GLU A 203 -36.17 9.48 -2.13
N LYS A 204 -37.28 10.26 -2.20
CA LYS A 204 -37.63 11.08 -3.39
C LYS A 204 -36.54 12.09 -3.78
N ASN A 205 -35.72 12.52 -2.82
CA ASN A 205 -34.67 13.51 -3.03
C ASN A 205 -33.60 13.06 -4.04
N ARG A 206 -33.47 11.76 -4.32
CA ARG A 206 -32.55 11.24 -5.36
C ARG A 206 -32.80 11.84 -6.75
N LEU A 207 -34.03 12.29 -7.02
CA LEU A 207 -34.41 12.93 -8.27
C LEU A 207 -33.79 14.33 -8.44
N TYR A 208 -33.33 14.96 -7.35
CA TYR A 208 -32.63 16.25 -7.43
C TYR A 208 -31.16 16.12 -7.81
N LEU A 209 -30.54 14.95 -7.67
CA LEU A 209 -29.14 14.73 -8.04
C LEU A 209 -28.81 15.19 -9.48
N PRO A 210 -29.54 14.77 -10.54
CA PRO A 210 -29.27 15.24 -11.89
C PRO A 210 -29.51 16.75 -12.05
N ILE A 211 -30.46 17.34 -11.30
CA ILE A 211 -30.71 18.78 -11.32
C ILE A 211 -29.51 19.54 -10.76
N PHE A 212 -29.01 19.16 -9.58
CA PHE A 212 -27.82 19.77 -8.99
C PHE A 212 -26.59 19.58 -9.87
N GLY A 213 -26.42 18.39 -10.46
CA GLY A 213 -25.34 18.10 -11.39
C GLY A 213 -25.41 18.98 -12.65
N ALA A 214 -26.58 19.07 -13.29
CA ALA A 214 -26.79 19.88 -14.48
C ALA A 214 -26.64 21.38 -14.20
N MET A 215 -27.21 21.88 -13.10
CA MET A 215 -27.01 23.26 -12.66
C MET A 215 -25.53 23.56 -12.43
N GLY A 216 -24.82 22.67 -11.74
CA GLY A 216 -23.38 22.78 -11.54
C GLY A 216 -22.62 22.82 -12.86
N ALA A 217 -22.91 21.91 -13.79
CA ALA A 217 -22.27 21.84 -15.09
C ALA A 217 -22.50 23.10 -15.94
N VAL A 218 -23.74 23.60 -15.99
CA VAL A 218 -24.09 24.84 -16.70
C VAL A 218 -23.39 26.05 -16.09
N LEU A 219 -23.37 26.16 -14.76
CA LEU A 219 -22.66 27.25 -14.07
C LEU A 219 -21.16 27.19 -14.34
N GLY A 220 -20.54 26.00 -14.27
CA GLY A 220 -19.12 25.81 -14.53
C GLY A 220 -18.74 26.10 -15.98
N TRP A 221 -19.57 25.68 -16.95
CA TRP A 221 -19.43 26.05 -18.36
C TRP A 221 -19.55 27.56 -18.58
N GLY A 222 -20.53 28.20 -17.93
CA GLY A 222 -20.74 29.64 -18.00
C GLY A 222 -19.56 30.43 -17.45
N ILE A 223 -19.03 30.03 -16.29
CA ILE A 223 -17.80 30.62 -15.71
C ILE A 223 -16.62 30.48 -16.67
N GLN A 224 -16.39 29.28 -17.21
CA GLN A 224 -15.29 29.06 -18.16
C GLN A 224 -15.45 29.91 -19.43
N SER A 225 -16.68 30.03 -19.93
CA SER A 225 -16.99 30.86 -21.12
C SER A 225 -16.72 32.33 -20.84
N LEU A 226 -17.12 32.84 -19.68
CA LEU A 226 -16.82 34.21 -19.26
C LEU A 226 -15.31 34.44 -19.15
N LEU A 227 -14.56 33.52 -18.54
CA LEU A 227 -13.09 33.62 -18.44
C LEU A 227 -12.43 33.71 -19.82
N LYS A 228 -12.92 32.96 -20.81
CA LYS A 228 -12.45 33.03 -22.20
C LYS A 228 -12.77 34.39 -22.84
N VAL A 229 -14.00 34.89 -22.69
CA VAL A 229 -14.41 36.20 -23.24
C VAL A 229 -13.54 37.34 -22.68
N PHE A 230 -13.17 37.28 -21.39
CA PHE A 230 -12.31 38.27 -20.76
C PHE A 230 -10.80 38.02 -20.96
N GLY A 231 -10.40 36.97 -21.69
CA GLY A 231 -8.99 36.60 -21.87
C GLY A 231 -8.25 36.28 -20.56
N LEU A 232 -9.00 35.84 -19.54
CA LEU A 232 -8.47 35.49 -18.21
C LEU A 232 -8.18 33.99 -18.08
N ASP A 233 -8.65 33.17 -19.01
CA ASP A 233 -8.48 31.72 -18.99
C ASP A 233 -7.00 31.31 -19.05
N GLN A 234 -6.23 31.87 -19.98
CA GLN A 234 -4.80 31.59 -20.10
C GLN A 234 -4.01 32.10 -18.90
N LYS A 235 -4.36 33.29 -18.39
CA LYS A 235 -3.72 33.85 -17.18
C LYS A 235 -3.96 32.95 -15.98
N LEU A 236 -5.20 32.52 -15.77
CA LEU A 236 -5.56 31.60 -14.69
C LEU A 236 -4.84 30.27 -14.83
N ALA A 237 -4.85 29.67 -16.02
CA ALA A 237 -4.14 28.42 -16.30
C ALA A 237 -2.64 28.56 -15.96
N SER A 238 -1.97 29.58 -16.51
CA SER A 238 -0.55 29.82 -16.25
C SER A 238 -0.21 30.06 -14.78
N SER A 239 -1.15 30.61 -13.99
CA SER A 239 -0.95 30.81 -12.55
C SER A 239 -1.13 29.55 -11.71
N LEU A 240 -1.80 28.52 -12.26
CA LEU A 240 -2.10 27.26 -11.58
C LEU A 240 -1.27 26.08 -12.12
N THR A 241 -0.58 26.26 -13.24
CA THR A 241 0.25 25.24 -13.88
C THR A 241 1.74 25.52 -13.68
N TYR A 242 2.54 24.47 -13.49
CA TYR A 242 3.99 24.55 -13.62
C TYR A 242 4.53 23.30 -14.34
N PRO A 243 5.67 23.40 -15.05
CA PRO A 243 6.28 22.26 -15.74
C PRO A 243 6.82 21.24 -14.73
N LEU A 244 6.55 19.96 -14.96
CA LEU A 244 7.10 18.85 -14.17
C LEU A 244 8.54 18.55 -14.60
N GLY A 245 9.43 19.50 -14.33
CA GLY A 245 10.86 19.44 -14.60
C GLY A 245 11.46 20.83 -14.64
N ASP A 246 12.69 20.95 -15.12
CA ASP A 246 13.39 22.23 -15.27
C ASP A 246 13.66 22.54 -16.75
N PRO A 247 12.86 23.40 -17.40
CA PRO A 247 13.09 23.80 -18.79
C PRO A 247 14.41 24.55 -19.02
N THR A 248 15.07 25.01 -17.96
CA THR A 248 16.36 25.71 -18.01
C THR A 248 17.54 24.80 -17.73
N TYR A 249 17.32 23.51 -17.48
CA TYR A 249 18.39 22.56 -17.18
C TYR A 249 19.35 22.41 -18.37
N ILE A 250 20.62 22.72 -18.10
CA ILE A 250 21.72 22.60 -19.06
C ILE A 250 22.36 21.24 -18.84
N ASN A 251 22.45 20.42 -19.89
CA ASN A 251 23.12 19.15 -19.83
C ASN A 251 24.63 19.39 -19.62
N PRO A 252 25.24 18.89 -18.53
CA PRO A 252 26.65 19.13 -18.20
C PRO A 252 27.64 18.62 -19.26
N GLU A 253 27.26 17.63 -20.07
CA GLU A 253 28.11 17.03 -21.11
C GLU A 253 28.09 17.85 -22.41
N THR A 254 26.95 18.47 -22.73
CA THR A 254 26.76 19.19 -24.01
C THR A 254 26.82 20.71 -23.85
N GLY A 255 26.62 21.23 -22.64
CA GLY A 255 26.57 22.67 -22.37
C GLY A 255 25.33 23.37 -22.93
N THR A 256 24.35 22.62 -23.44
CA THR A 256 23.11 23.14 -24.03
C THR A 256 21.89 22.73 -23.21
N VAL A 257 20.75 23.40 -23.42
CA VAL A 257 19.46 23.02 -22.82
C VAL A 257 19.15 21.56 -23.16
N ALA A 258 18.87 20.76 -22.13
CA ALA A 258 18.77 19.31 -22.28
C ALA A 258 17.44 18.84 -22.89
N PHE A 259 16.37 19.62 -22.68
CA PHE A 259 15.00 19.20 -22.99
C PHE A 259 14.23 20.32 -23.70
N ASP A 260 13.43 19.93 -24.70
CA ASP A 260 12.46 20.84 -25.32
C ASP A 260 11.34 21.18 -24.30
N PRO A 261 11.11 22.47 -24.00
CA PRO A 261 10.04 22.92 -23.10
C PRO A 261 8.64 22.36 -23.42
N HIS A 262 8.34 22.05 -24.69
CA HIS A 262 7.04 21.53 -25.10
C HIS A 262 6.78 20.08 -24.67
N ASN A 263 7.83 19.36 -24.27
CA ASN A 263 7.71 17.97 -23.84
C ASN A 263 7.44 17.80 -22.35
N PHE A 264 7.48 18.86 -21.53
CA PHE A 264 7.18 18.73 -20.11
C PHE A 264 5.69 18.50 -19.85
N LEU A 265 5.41 17.57 -18.95
CA LEU A 265 4.10 17.42 -18.33
C LEU A 265 3.83 18.60 -17.37
N ASN A 266 2.58 18.80 -16.97
CA ASN A 266 2.22 19.75 -15.92
C ASN A 266 1.58 19.02 -14.72
N ASN A 267 1.34 19.78 -13.65
CA ASN A 267 0.81 19.31 -12.37
C ASN A 267 -0.70 18.98 -12.36
N TRP A 268 -1.41 19.10 -13.48
CA TRP A 268 -2.83 18.74 -13.62
C TRP A 268 -3.00 17.44 -14.41
N PRO A 269 -4.17 16.77 -14.36
CA PRO A 269 -4.43 15.57 -15.16
C PRO A 269 -4.24 15.86 -16.65
N GLN A 270 -3.71 14.91 -17.41
CA GLN A 270 -3.40 15.15 -18.84
C GLN A 270 -4.59 15.62 -19.66
N TRP A 271 -5.77 15.05 -19.42
CA TRP A 271 -6.98 15.44 -20.13
C TRP A 271 -7.35 16.93 -19.95
N PHE A 272 -6.85 17.65 -18.92
CA PHE A 272 -7.02 19.11 -18.83
C PHE A 272 -6.30 19.83 -19.99
N GLY A 273 -5.12 19.33 -20.38
CA GLY A 273 -4.37 19.85 -21.52
C GLY A 273 -4.91 19.36 -22.86
N ASP A 274 -5.33 18.09 -22.93
CA ASP A 274 -5.81 17.49 -24.18
C ASP A 274 -7.25 17.93 -24.54
N TYR A 275 -8.10 18.19 -23.53
CA TYR A 275 -9.51 18.58 -23.70
C TYR A 275 -9.92 19.79 -22.84
N PRO A 276 -9.25 20.96 -23.00
CA PRO A 276 -9.45 22.13 -22.14
C PRO A 276 -10.88 22.68 -22.20
N GLN A 277 -11.62 22.46 -23.28
CA GLN A 277 -13.02 22.86 -23.44
C GLN A 277 -13.98 22.19 -22.44
N HIS A 278 -13.57 21.11 -21.77
CA HIS A 278 -14.44 20.35 -20.87
C HIS A 278 -14.21 20.64 -19.38
N ILE A 279 -13.15 21.35 -19.02
CA ILE A 279 -12.76 21.59 -17.62
C ILE A 279 -13.90 22.25 -16.82
N GLY A 280 -14.49 23.33 -17.33
CA GLY A 280 -15.47 24.14 -16.60
C GLY A 280 -16.72 23.36 -16.23
N TRP A 281 -17.32 22.65 -17.19
CA TRP A 281 -18.55 21.91 -16.93
C TRP A 281 -18.31 20.64 -16.10
N ILE A 282 -17.14 19.98 -16.22
CA ILE A 282 -16.79 18.82 -15.38
C ILE A 282 -16.60 19.25 -13.93
N LEU A 283 -15.81 20.30 -13.67
CA LEU A 283 -15.63 20.82 -12.31
C LEU A 283 -16.96 21.32 -11.73
N GLY A 284 -17.76 22.01 -12.54
CA GLY A 284 -19.11 22.45 -12.17
C GLY A 284 -20.02 21.28 -11.80
N LEU A 285 -20.03 20.21 -12.61
CA LEU A 285 -20.77 18.98 -12.34
C LEU A 285 -20.36 18.39 -10.99
N LEU A 286 -19.05 18.19 -10.76
CA LEU A 286 -18.53 17.64 -9.51
C LEU A 286 -18.95 18.50 -8.31
N ILE A 287 -18.86 19.83 -8.39
CA ILE A 287 -19.31 20.74 -7.34
C ILE A 287 -20.82 20.59 -7.09
N GLY A 288 -21.64 20.51 -8.15
CA GLY A 288 -23.07 20.26 -8.05
C GLY A 288 -23.39 18.96 -7.30
N LEU A 289 -22.69 17.87 -7.63
CA LEU A 289 -22.78 16.59 -6.93
C LEU A 289 -22.38 16.72 -5.45
N VAL A 290 -21.27 17.41 -5.16
CA VAL A 290 -20.82 17.65 -3.77
C VAL A 290 -21.86 18.44 -2.98
N VAL A 291 -22.44 19.50 -3.55
CA VAL A 291 -23.49 20.29 -2.88
C VAL A 291 -24.71 19.43 -2.57
N TYR A 292 -25.14 18.60 -3.53
CA TYR A 292 -26.22 17.64 -3.30
C TYR A 292 -25.91 16.69 -2.13
N PHE A 293 -24.76 16.02 -2.14
CA PHE A 293 -24.41 15.05 -1.11
C PHE A 293 -24.13 15.72 0.24
N ARG A 294 -23.64 16.94 0.27
CA ARG A 294 -23.51 17.72 1.51
C ARG A 294 -24.87 18.06 2.11
N ARG A 295 -25.86 18.39 1.27
CA ARG A 295 -27.20 18.77 1.72
C ARG A 295 -28.05 17.58 2.14
N PHE A 296 -27.96 16.49 1.38
CA PHE A 296 -28.86 15.36 1.51
C PHE A 296 -28.18 14.07 1.96
N GLY A 297 -26.90 13.86 1.64
CA GLY A 297 -26.18 12.61 1.89
C GLY A 297 -26.15 12.22 3.36
N LYS A 298 -26.35 10.92 3.64
CA LYS A 298 -26.35 10.39 5.01
C LYS A 298 -25.15 9.48 5.28
N PHE A 299 -24.68 8.76 4.26
CA PHE A 299 -23.53 7.86 4.28
C PHE A 299 -23.56 6.92 5.50
N ARG A 300 -24.66 6.16 5.61
CA ARG A 300 -24.95 5.22 6.70
C ARG A 300 -24.04 4.00 6.66
N ASP A 301 -24.17 3.12 7.66
CA ASP A 301 -23.48 1.84 7.78
C ASP A 301 -21.94 1.93 7.69
N GLY A 302 -21.37 3.06 8.12
CA GLY A 302 -19.92 3.27 8.09
C GLY A 302 -19.37 3.66 6.71
N ALA A 303 -20.21 3.85 5.68
CA ALA A 303 -19.80 4.42 4.39
C ALA A 303 -19.11 5.78 4.54
N SER A 304 -19.50 6.57 5.56
CA SER A 304 -18.84 7.83 5.91
C SER A 304 -17.33 7.70 6.18
N LEU A 305 -16.83 6.55 6.68
CA LEU A 305 -15.38 6.35 6.84
C LEU A 305 -14.66 6.40 5.48
N ILE A 306 -15.18 5.67 4.50
CA ILE A 306 -14.63 5.61 3.14
C ILE A 306 -14.71 6.99 2.49
N VAL A 307 -15.81 7.73 2.69
CA VAL A 307 -15.94 9.12 2.21
C VAL A 307 -14.86 10.02 2.83
N TYR A 308 -14.63 9.94 4.14
CA TYR A 308 -13.58 10.74 4.79
C TYR A 308 -12.19 10.41 4.27
N MET A 309 -11.90 9.12 4.03
CA MET A 309 -10.63 8.67 3.47
C MET A 309 -10.45 9.15 2.03
N ALA A 310 -11.44 8.97 1.16
CA ALA A 310 -11.36 9.34 -0.25
C ALA A 310 -11.36 10.87 -0.48
N VAL A 311 -12.20 11.62 0.25
CA VAL A 311 -12.13 13.09 0.25
C VAL A 311 -10.79 13.57 0.79
N GLY A 312 -10.31 12.95 1.88
CA GLY A 312 -9.00 13.25 2.45
C GLY A 312 -7.89 13.08 1.41
N TRP A 313 -7.88 11.94 0.70
CA TRP A 313 -6.94 11.64 -0.37
C TRP A 313 -6.92 12.77 -1.41
N LEU A 314 -8.08 13.11 -1.99
CA LEU A 314 -8.18 14.10 -3.05
C LEU A 314 -7.79 15.51 -2.59
N LEU A 315 -8.21 15.91 -1.39
CA LEU A 315 -7.90 17.25 -0.86
C LEU A 315 -6.40 17.41 -0.59
N PHE A 316 -5.75 16.41 0.00
CA PHE A 316 -4.31 16.48 0.26
C PHE A 316 -3.50 16.38 -1.03
N PHE A 317 -3.91 15.54 -1.96
CA PHE A 317 -3.27 15.46 -3.27
C PHE A 317 -3.38 16.78 -4.05
N LEU A 318 -4.54 17.44 -4.02
CA LEU A 318 -4.71 18.78 -4.59
C LEU A 318 -3.88 19.84 -3.85
N ALA A 319 -3.82 19.77 -2.52
CA ALA A 319 -3.15 20.79 -1.72
C ALA A 319 -1.62 20.76 -1.84
N PHE A 320 -1.00 19.57 -1.90
CA PHE A 320 0.45 19.43 -1.85
C PHE A 320 1.08 19.30 -3.24
N PRO A 321 1.04 18.14 -3.93
CA PRO A 321 1.75 17.95 -5.18
C PRO A 321 1.19 18.79 -6.34
N VAL A 322 -0.08 19.22 -6.29
CA VAL A 322 -0.71 20.00 -7.36
C VAL A 322 -0.59 21.51 -7.11
N LEU A 323 -1.36 22.07 -6.17
CA LEU A 323 -1.42 23.52 -5.95
C LEU A 323 -0.23 24.03 -5.14
N GLY A 324 0.13 23.33 -4.06
CA GLY A 324 1.25 23.71 -3.20
C GLY A 324 2.58 23.74 -3.95
N SER A 325 2.78 22.82 -4.89
CA SER A 325 3.97 22.77 -5.73
C SER A 325 4.21 24.01 -6.58
N VAL A 326 3.18 24.79 -6.91
CA VAL A 326 3.34 26.07 -7.67
C VAL A 326 4.28 27.02 -6.92
N PHE A 327 4.19 27.07 -5.58
CA PHE A 327 5.04 27.92 -4.74
C PHE A 327 6.47 27.40 -4.58
N PHE A 328 6.72 26.14 -4.94
CA PHE A 328 8.00 25.46 -4.77
C PHE A 328 8.54 24.88 -6.08
N ALA A 329 8.09 25.39 -7.24
CA ALA A 329 8.46 24.87 -8.56
C ALA A 329 9.98 24.85 -8.78
N ASN A 330 10.70 25.89 -8.34
CA ASN A 330 12.16 26.00 -8.42
C ASN A 330 12.92 24.91 -7.61
N ALA A 331 12.25 24.29 -6.64
CA ALA A 331 12.76 23.20 -5.83
C ALA A 331 12.15 21.84 -6.22
N GLY A 332 11.47 21.73 -7.36
CA GLY A 332 10.84 20.50 -7.85
C GLY A 332 9.43 20.24 -7.31
N GLY A 333 8.79 21.27 -6.74
CA GLY A 333 7.46 21.20 -6.13
C GLY A 333 7.45 20.56 -4.74
N LEU A 334 6.27 20.55 -4.10
CA LEU A 334 6.00 19.80 -2.88
C LEU A 334 5.73 18.32 -3.23
N ARG A 335 6.74 17.71 -3.84
CA ARG A 335 6.73 16.33 -4.33
C ARG A 335 7.76 15.49 -3.58
N MET A 336 7.43 14.23 -3.28
CA MET A 336 8.31 13.36 -2.49
C MET A 336 9.36 12.65 -3.33
N THR A 337 8.94 12.06 -4.45
CA THR A 337 9.77 11.23 -5.33
C THR A 337 9.67 11.66 -6.79
N PRO A 338 9.76 12.96 -7.15
CA PRO A 338 9.67 13.34 -8.56
C PRO A 338 10.83 12.69 -9.36
N PRO A 339 10.57 12.07 -10.54
CA PRO A 339 9.32 12.12 -11.32
C PRO A 339 8.30 10.97 -11.06
N ARG A 340 8.51 10.10 -10.06
CA ARG A 340 7.60 9.00 -9.67
C ARG A 340 6.31 9.50 -8.97
N SER A 341 5.44 8.52 -8.65
CA SER A 341 4.18 8.68 -7.92
C SER A 341 4.28 9.57 -6.68
N ASP A 342 3.30 10.48 -6.54
CA ASP A 342 3.07 11.30 -5.34
C ASP A 342 1.92 10.79 -4.44
N ASP A 343 1.64 9.48 -4.45
CA ASP A 343 0.60 8.86 -3.60
C ASP A 343 0.79 9.12 -2.11
N TRP A 344 2.01 9.47 -1.66
CA TRP A 344 2.27 9.88 -0.28
C TRP A 344 1.27 10.95 0.20
N ALA A 345 0.92 11.93 -0.65
CA ALA A 345 0.03 13.02 -0.30
C ALA A 345 -1.41 12.51 -0.17
N GLY A 346 -1.84 11.66 -1.10
CA GLY A 346 -3.14 10.99 -1.03
C GLY A 346 -3.28 10.12 0.22
N ILE A 347 -2.29 9.28 0.51
CA ILE A 347 -2.30 8.41 1.71
C ILE A 347 -2.22 9.22 3.01
N THR A 348 -1.54 10.37 3.01
CA THR A 348 -1.61 11.35 4.13
C THR A 348 -3.04 11.81 4.37
N GLY A 349 -3.74 12.15 3.29
CA GLY A 349 -5.15 12.51 3.31
C GLY A 349 -6.04 11.39 3.83
N VAL A 350 -5.82 10.15 3.39
CA VAL A 350 -6.51 8.95 3.90
C VAL A 350 -6.33 8.80 5.40
N PHE A 351 -5.08 8.89 5.89
CA PHE A 351 -4.75 8.79 7.29
C PHE A 351 -5.44 9.90 8.12
N ILE A 352 -5.37 11.15 7.69
CA ILE A 352 -6.01 12.28 8.39
C ILE A 352 -7.54 12.13 8.36
N GLY A 353 -8.12 11.78 7.22
CA GLY A 353 -9.55 11.50 7.08
C GLY A 353 -10.03 10.41 8.03
N ALA A 354 -9.31 9.28 8.09
CA ALA A 354 -9.60 8.19 9.02
C ALA A 354 -9.50 8.63 10.49
N VAL A 355 -8.43 9.34 10.87
CA VAL A 355 -8.25 9.86 12.24
C VAL A 355 -9.36 10.83 12.63
N LEU A 356 -9.78 11.72 11.73
CA LEU A 356 -10.91 12.63 11.96
C LEU A 356 -12.21 11.84 12.17
N TRP A 357 -12.46 10.82 11.35
CA TRP A 357 -13.62 9.96 11.49
C TRP A 357 -13.61 9.20 12.83
N PHE A 358 -12.46 8.62 13.22
CA PHE A 358 -12.32 7.92 14.50
C PHE A 358 -12.61 8.85 15.69
N ARG A 359 -12.13 10.10 15.64
CA ARG A 359 -12.40 11.10 16.68
C ARG A 359 -13.89 11.40 16.80
N GLN A 360 -14.56 11.64 15.67
CA GLN A 360 -16.00 11.94 15.64
C GLN A 360 -16.86 10.74 16.08
N ASN A 361 -16.36 9.51 15.90
CA ASN A 361 -17.07 8.28 16.20
C ASN A 361 -16.70 7.64 17.56
N LYS A 362 -16.03 8.37 18.46
CA LYS A 362 -15.59 7.88 19.78
C LYS A 362 -14.63 6.68 19.72
N LEU A 363 -13.88 6.55 18.63
CA LEU A 363 -12.86 5.52 18.39
C LEU A 363 -11.44 6.07 18.57
N LEU A 364 -11.26 7.02 19.50
CA LEU A 364 -9.94 7.58 19.80
C LEU A 364 -8.86 6.53 20.14
N PRO A 365 -9.17 5.38 20.79
CA PRO A 365 -8.19 4.32 20.99
C PRO A 365 -7.60 3.77 19.68
N VAL A 366 -8.38 3.71 18.60
CA VAL A 366 -7.91 3.31 17.26
C VAL A 366 -6.91 4.32 16.72
N ALA A 367 -7.21 5.62 16.87
CA ALA A 367 -6.30 6.68 16.44
C ALA A 367 -4.98 6.68 17.23
N VAL A 368 -5.03 6.38 18.54
CA VAL A 368 -3.81 6.23 19.36
C VAL A 368 -2.98 5.04 18.89
N ALA A 369 -3.61 3.87 18.69
CA ALA A 369 -2.90 2.69 18.17
C ALA A 369 -2.29 2.95 16.79
N SER A 370 -3.01 3.64 15.91
CA SER A 370 -2.53 4.08 14.60
C SER A 370 -1.26 4.92 14.72
N ILE A 371 -1.24 5.97 15.54
CA ILE A 371 -0.04 6.83 15.68
C ILE A 371 1.13 6.09 16.34
N LEU A 372 0.86 5.21 17.31
CA LEU A 372 1.89 4.38 17.94
C LEU A 372 2.53 3.42 16.93
N SER A 373 1.71 2.70 16.16
CA SER A 373 2.19 1.81 15.09
C SER A 373 2.95 2.61 14.04
N GLY A 374 2.43 3.76 13.61
CA GLY A 374 3.11 4.65 12.67
C GLY A 374 4.46 5.12 13.19
N THR A 375 4.56 5.57 14.44
CA THR A 375 5.83 6.05 15.00
C THR A 375 6.91 4.97 14.97
N ILE A 376 6.55 3.74 15.37
CA ILE A 376 7.48 2.60 15.38
C ILE A 376 7.78 2.15 13.95
N GLY A 377 6.81 2.16 13.04
CA GLY A 377 7.01 1.86 11.63
C GLY A 377 7.92 2.87 10.93
N GLY A 378 7.79 4.16 11.23
CA GLY A 378 8.67 5.20 10.70
C GLY A 378 10.12 5.05 11.19
N LEU A 379 10.30 4.80 12.49
CA LEU A 379 11.60 4.44 13.05
C LEU A 379 12.14 3.14 12.44
N GLY A 380 11.27 2.17 12.18
CA GLY A 380 11.60 0.89 11.57
C GLY A 380 12.14 1.05 10.15
N PHE A 381 11.43 1.76 9.27
CA PHE A 381 11.83 1.85 7.87
C PHE A 381 13.12 2.65 7.72
N SER A 382 13.18 3.85 8.29
CA SER A 382 14.39 4.69 8.26
C SER A 382 15.56 4.05 9.01
N GLY A 383 15.29 3.42 10.16
CA GLY A 383 16.30 2.76 10.99
C GLY A 383 16.86 1.49 10.38
N ILE A 384 16.04 0.62 9.78
CA ILE A 384 16.54 -0.57 9.08
C ILE A 384 17.33 -0.20 7.83
N GLN A 385 16.94 0.87 7.11
CA GLN A 385 17.78 1.39 6.03
C GLN A 385 19.15 1.87 6.55
N TRP A 386 19.17 2.54 7.69
CA TRP A 386 20.40 2.95 8.35
C TRP A 386 21.25 1.74 8.78
N VAL A 387 20.65 0.74 9.44
CA VAL A 387 21.33 -0.52 9.81
C VAL A 387 21.89 -1.23 8.59
N LYS A 388 21.11 -1.31 7.51
CA LYS A 388 21.55 -1.90 6.23
C LYS A 388 22.82 -1.24 5.73
N GLN A 389 22.88 0.09 5.73
CA GLN A 389 24.07 0.82 5.31
C GLN A 389 25.25 0.52 6.25
N LEU A 390 25.05 0.44 7.55
CA LEU A 390 26.13 0.03 8.46
C LEU A 390 26.65 -1.38 8.19
N LEU A 391 25.77 -2.33 7.85
CA LEU A 391 26.16 -3.68 7.48
C LEU A 391 26.88 -3.73 6.13
N MET A 392 26.60 -2.79 5.22
CA MET A 392 27.26 -2.67 3.92
C MET A 392 28.65 -2.01 3.99
N ILE A 393 29.18 -1.67 5.17
CA ILE A 393 30.52 -1.07 5.35
C ILE A 393 31.67 -1.96 4.84
N PRO A 394 31.75 -3.26 5.17
CA PRO A 394 32.91 -4.09 4.84
C PRO A 394 33.12 -4.24 3.33
N GLY A 395 34.29 -3.82 2.84
CA GLY A 395 34.61 -3.85 1.41
C GLY A 395 33.83 -2.87 0.53
N ASN A 396 33.17 -1.87 1.13
CA ASN A 396 32.41 -0.90 0.37
C ASN A 396 33.32 -0.01 -0.49
N PRO A 397 33.16 0.03 -1.82
CA PRO A 397 33.98 0.83 -2.73
C PRO A 397 34.04 2.31 -2.33
N ARG A 398 32.91 2.89 -1.91
CA ARG A 398 32.83 4.32 -1.55
C ARG A 398 33.65 4.64 -0.30
N ILE A 399 33.65 3.75 0.69
CA ILE A 399 34.44 3.94 1.92
C ILE A 399 35.94 3.81 1.62
N LEU A 400 36.32 2.87 0.75
CA LEU A 400 37.72 2.71 0.33
C LEU A 400 38.22 3.95 -0.42
N SER A 401 37.47 4.45 -1.40
CA SER A 401 37.82 5.69 -2.10
C SER A 401 37.89 6.88 -1.13
N GLY A 402 36.97 6.97 -0.16
CA GLY A 402 36.99 7.99 0.88
C GLY A 402 38.17 7.91 1.85
N LYS A 403 38.88 6.78 1.91
CA LYS A 403 40.14 6.60 2.66
C LYS A 403 41.39 6.84 1.80
N GLY A 404 41.22 7.17 0.52
CA GLY A 404 42.32 7.43 -0.41
C GLY A 404 42.76 6.22 -1.24
N PHE A 405 42.08 5.07 -1.15
CA PHE A 405 42.37 3.93 -2.05
C PHE A 405 41.79 4.20 -3.44
N LEU A 406 42.64 4.20 -4.46
CA LEU A 406 42.21 4.38 -5.85
C LEU A 406 41.69 3.05 -6.42
N PRO A 407 40.63 3.04 -7.24
CA PRO A 407 40.09 1.81 -7.85
C PRO A 407 41.11 0.97 -8.64
N GLU A 408 42.19 1.60 -9.11
CA GLU A 408 43.23 0.95 -9.89
C GLU A 408 44.24 0.19 -9.03
N THR A 409 44.36 0.49 -7.72
CA THR A 409 45.33 -0.16 -6.85
C THR A 409 44.98 -1.62 -6.57
N ASP A 410 46.00 -2.46 -6.46
CA ASP A 410 45.83 -3.88 -6.14
C ASP A 410 45.17 -4.08 -4.78
N GLU A 411 45.43 -3.19 -3.83
CA GLU A 411 44.81 -3.18 -2.49
C GLU A 411 43.29 -2.96 -2.57
N PHE A 412 42.85 -2.00 -3.38
CA PHE A 412 41.42 -1.73 -3.57
C PHE A 412 40.73 -2.97 -4.17
N LYS A 413 41.29 -3.49 -5.27
CA LYS A 413 40.74 -4.66 -5.98
C LYS A 413 40.68 -5.87 -5.06
N THR A 414 41.77 -6.16 -4.35
CA THR A 414 41.84 -7.29 -3.40
C THR A 414 40.77 -7.18 -2.32
N ILE A 415 40.57 -5.99 -1.73
CA ILE A 415 39.53 -5.81 -0.70
C ILE A 415 38.14 -5.95 -1.30
N THR A 416 37.86 -5.32 -2.45
CA THR A 416 36.54 -5.41 -3.07
C THR A 416 36.21 -6.82 -3.52
N ASP A 417 37.18 -7.56 -4.04
CA ASP A 417 37.02 -8.95 -4.48
C ASP A 417 36.76 -9.88 -3.28
N ASN A 418 37.50 -9.71 -2.18
CA ASN A 418 37.30 -10.48 -0.95
C ASN A 418 35.92 -10.27 -0.31
N TRP A 419 35.29 -9.11 -0.53
CA TRP A 419 33.98 -8.77 0.02
C TRP A 419 32.87 -8.75 -1.04
N ALA A 420 33.15 -9.18 -2.27
CA ALA A 420 32.19 -9.11 -3.38
C ALA A 420 30.90 -9.87 -3.03
N ASP A 421 31.02 -11.10 -2.54
CA ASP A 421 29.86 -11.92 -2.16
C ASP A 421 28.99 -11.26 -1.08
N TRP A 422 29.60 -10.53 -0.14
CA TRP A 422 28.86 -9.77 0.89
C TRP A 422 28.13 -8.56 0.29
N GLN A 423 28.80 -7.81 -0.58
CA GLN A 423 28.21 -6.64 -1.24
C GLN A 423 27.09 -7.02 -2.22
N HIS A 424 27.17 -8.20 -2.86
CA HIS A 424 26.19 -8.73 -3.81
C HIS A 424 25.01 -9.48 -3.16
N GLN A 425 24.91 -9.53 -1.82
CA GLN A 425 23.73 -10.07 -1.16
C GLN A 425 22.46 -9.28 -1.51
N ASN A 426 21.29 -9.92 -1.38
CA ASN A 426 20.01 -9.26 -1.58
C ASN A 426 19.64 -8.33 -0.41
N TRP A 427 20.34 -7.20 -0.33
CA TRP A 427 20.15 -6.17 0.70
C TRP A 427 18.75 -5.54 0.68
N HIS A 428 18.05 -5.59 -0.46
CA HIS A 428 16.68 -5.14 -0.53
C HIS A 428 15.74 -6.05 0.26
N SER A 429 15.86 -7.36 0.05
CA SER A 429 15.10 -8.37 0.80
C SER A 429 15.40 -8.32 2.30
N PHE A 430 16.67 -8.11 2.70
CA PHE A 430 17.03 -7.87 4.10
C PHE A 430 16.26 -6.68 4.70
N LEU A 431 16.21 -5.55 3.97
CA LEU A 431 15.48 -4.37 4.41
C LEU A 431 13.99 -4.66 4.54
N GLU A 432 13.37 -5.32 3.57
CA GLU A 432 11.94 -5.59 3.56
C GLU A 432 11.54 -6.52 4.70
N GLN A 433 12.23 -7.65 4.87
CA GLN A 433 11.93 -8.61 5.93
C GLN A 433 12.17 -8.00 7.33
N SER A 434 13.27 -7.27 7.51
CA SER A 434 13.59 -6.64 8.80
C SER A 434 12.61 -5.51 9.13
N TYR A 435 12.20 -4.73 8.13
CA TYR A 435 11.15 -3.72 8.32
C TYR A 435 9.80 -4.36 8.67
N GLY A 436 9.44 -5.46 7.99
CA GLY A 436 8.30 -6.30 8.36
C GLY A 436 8.35 -6.75 9.81
N PHE A 437 9.51 -7.22 10.28
CA PHE A 437 9.68 -7.58 11.69
C PHE A 437 9.39 -6.41 12.65
N VAL A 438 9.93 -5.22 12.37
CA VAL A 438 9.68 -4.02 13.18
C VAL A 438 8.20 -3.60 13.14
N ASN A 439 7.53 -3.75 12.00
CA ASN A 439 6.09 -3.53 11.88
C ASN A 439 5.29 -4.52 12.76
N GLY A 440 5.74 -5.78 12.90
CA GLY A 440 5.20 -6.73 13.87
C GLY A 440 5.34 -6.26 15.31
N VAL A 441 6.51 -5.74 15.67
CA VAL A 441 6.73 -5.12 16.99
C VAL A 441 5.81 -3.91 17.17
N ALA A 442 5.66 -3.06 16.15
CA ALA A 442 4.83 -1.87 16.19
C ALA A 442 3.37 -2.20 16.53
N ILE A 443 2.82 -3.24 15.91
CA ILE A 443 1.44 -3.66 16.14
C ILE A 443 1.29 -4.33 17.52
N VAL A 444 2.27 -5.11 17.98
CA VAL A 444 2.27 -5.68 19.34
C VAL A 444 2.29 -4.61 20.40
N VAL A 445 3.11 -3.56 20.23
CA VAL A 445 3.16 -2.44 21.18
C VAL A 445 1.84 -1.70 21.21
N ALA A 446 1.26 -1.37 20.05
CA ALA A 446 -0.01 -0.65 19.97
C ALA A 446 -1.19 -1.47 20.52
N LEU A 447 -1.34 -2.73 20.11
CA LEU A 447 -2.45 -3.58 20.52
C LEU A 447 -2.24 -4.13 21.93
N GLY A 448 -1.01 -4.32 22.39
CA GLY A 448 -0.69 -4.62 23.78
C GLY A 448 -0.87 -3.43 24.72
N PHE A 449 -0.80 -2.20 24.20
CA PHE A 449 -1.26 -1.01 24.92
C PHE A 449 -2.78 -1.02 25.08
N LEU A 450 -3.52 -1.32 24.01
CA LEU A 450 -4.99 -1.39 24.03
C LEU A 450 -5.56 -2.56 24.82
N ALA A 451 -4.95 -3.75 24.77
CA ALA A 451 -5.45 -4.99 25.39
C ALA A 451 -5.73 -4.83 26.89
N THR A 452 -5.01 -3.93 27.56
CA THR A 452 -5.13 -3.63 28.99
C THR A 452 -5.93 -2.37 29.30
N ARG A 453 -6.39 -1.61 28.28
CA ARG A 453 -6.96 -0.25 28.43
C ARG A 453 -8.31 -0.05 27.74
N ILE A 454 -8.87 -1.09 27.14
CA ILE A 454 -10.20 -1.05 26.54
C ILE A 454 -11.11 -2.08 27.19
N PRO A 455 -12.43 -1.81 27.29
CA PRO A 455 -13.38 -2.71 27.92
C PRO A 455 -13.40 -4.08 27.23
N VAL A 456 -13.76 -5.12 27.99
CA VAL A 456 -14.06 -6.44 27.42
C VAL A 456 -15.36 -6.35 26.65
N HIS A 457 -15.35 -6.81 25.40
CA HIS A 457 -16.61 -6.95 24.67
C HIS A 457 -17.37 -8.10 25.29
N VAL A 458 -18.39 -7.76 26.08
CA VAL A 458 -19.42 -8.72 26.46
C VAL A 458 -20.30 -8.85 25.23
N ASP A 459 -19.97 -9.81 24.37
CA ASP A 459 -20.92 -10.25 23.36
C ASP A 459 -22.14 -10.76 24.16
N GLN A 460 -23.19 -9.92 24.26
CA GLN A 460 -24.49 -10.36 24.77
C GLN A 460 -24.88 -11.61 23.97
N HIS A 461 -25.70 -12.48 24.56
CA HIS A 461 -26.20 -13.74 23.99
C HIS A 461 -26.95 -13.62 22.63
N GLU A 462 -26.64 -12.66 21.76
CA GLU A 462 -26.81 -12.76 20.31
C GLU A 462 -25.80 -13.75 19.70
N SER A 463 -25.72 -14.96 20.27
CA SER A 463 -25.32 -16.10 19.46
C SER A 463 -26.29 -16.15 18.27
N ALA A 464 -25.75 -16.01 17.06
CA ALA A 464 -26.49 -16.11 15.80
C ALA A 464 -27.32 -14.90 15.30
N SER A 465 -26.90 -13.63 15.49
CA SER A 465 -27.44 -12.59 14.59
C SER A 465 -27.05 -12.91 13.13
N THR A 466 -28.02 -12.92 12.22
CA THR A 466 -27.79 -13.22 10.78
C THR A 466 -26.67 -12.36 10.21
N GLY A 467 -26.56 -11.11 10.69
CA GLY A 467 -25.49 -10.17 10.40
C GLY A 467 -24.09 -10.75 10.61
N ARG A 468 -23.81 -11.29 11.80
CA ARG A 468 -22.49 -11.86 12.14
C ARG A 468 -22.14 -13.06 11.28
N LYS A 469 -23.12 -13.90 10.93
CA LYS A 469 -22.87 -15.14 10.16
C LYS A 469 -22.37 -14.84 8.74
N TRP A 470 -23.03 -13.92 8.02
CA TRP A 470 -22.65 -13.63 6.64
C TRP A 470 -21.33 -12.85 6.56
N THR A 471 -21.07 -11.92 7.49
CA THR A 471 -19.81 -11.16 7.51
C THR A 471 -18.63 -12.06 7.85
N LEU A 472 -18.79 -13.01 8.77
CA LEU A 472 -17.76 -14.03 9.01
C LEU A 472 -17.53 -14.90 7.77
N GLY A 473 -18.60 -15.31 7.06
CA GLY A 473 -18.46 -16.04 5.80
C GLY A 473 -17.69 -15.27 4.73
N VAL A 474 -17.99 -13.98 4.56
CA VAL A 474 -17.25 -13.09 3.65
C VAL A 474 -15.80 -12.93 4.09
N ALA A 475 -15.54 -12.71 5.38
CA ALA A 475 -14.18 -12.62 5.90
C ALA A 475 -13.39 -13.92 5.68
N THR A 476 -14.03 -15.09 5.82
CA THR A 476 -13.41 -16.39 5.50
C THR A 476 -13.01 -16.47 4.03
N VAL A 477 -13.92 -16.16 3.10
CA VAL A 477 -13.61 -16.15 1.66
C VAL A 477 -12.50 -15.15 1.33
N PHE A 478 -12.55 -13.96 1.94
CA PHE A 478 -11.54 -12.94 1.73
C PHE A 478 -10.15 -13.41 2.18
N VAL A 479 -10.05 -13.97 3.39
CA VAL A 479 -8.79 -14.40 3.99
C VAL A 479 -8.19 -15.61 3.29
N TRP A 480 -8.99 -16.61 2.95
CA TRP A 480 -8.49 -17.87 2.39
C TRP A 480 -8.50 -17.97 0.87
N LEU A 481 -9.23 -17.10 0.16
CA LEU A 481 -9.25 -17.11 -1.31
C LEU A 481 -8.85 -15.77 -1.91
N ALA A 482 -9.47 -14.66 -1.50
CA ALA A 482 -9.24 -13.39 -2.17
C ALA A 482 -7.79 -12.91 -2.00
N ILE A 483 -7.25 -12.88 -0.77
CA ILE A 483 -5.86 -12.47 -0.50
C ILE A 483 -4.86 -13.38 -1.23
N PRO A 484 -4.94 -14.73 -1.13
CA PRO A 484 -4.05 -15.58 -1.91
C PRO A 484 -4.19 -15.38 -3.41
N TYR A 485 -5.41 -15.27 -3.95
CA TYR A 485 -5.63 -15.08 -5.38
C TYR A 485 -4.89 -13.87 -5.95
N VAL A 486 -5.11 -12.68 -5.38
CA VAL A 486 -4.55 -11.42 -5.90
C VAL A 486 -3.02 -11.37 -5.83
N ASN A 487 -2.40 -12.26 -5.04
CA ASN A 487 -0.96 -12.43 -5.02
C ASN A 487 -0.52 -13.54 -5.99
N LEU A 488 -1.07 -14.75 -5.85
CA LEU A 488 -0.62 -15.94 -6.58
C LEU A 488 -0.95 -15.92 -8.07
N VAL A 489 -1.96 -15.17 -8.52
CA VAL A 489 -2.24 -15.01 -9.95
C VAL A 489 -1.04 -14.43 -10.71
N LYS A 490 -0.21 -13.62 -10.02
CA LYS A 490 1.03 -13.05 -10.58
C LYS A 490 2.11 -14.10 -10.86
N ASN A 491 1.97 -15.31 -10.32
CA ASN A 491 2.88 -16.40 -10.65
C ASN A 491 2.71 -16.82 -12.10
N VAL A 492 1.49 -16.77 -12.64
CA VAL A 492 1.21 -17.13 -14.04
C VAL A 492 1.99 -16.24 -15.01
N GLU A 493 2.10 -14.95 -14.69
CA GLU A 493 2.90 -14.01 -15.47
C GLU A 493 4.40 -14.32 -15.38
N GLU A 494 4.93 -14.59 -14.17
CA GLU A 494 6.34 -14.94 -13.98
C GLU A 494 6.69 -16.26 -14.69
N TRP A 495 5.84 -17.28 -14.57
CA TRP A 495 5.99 -18.54 -15.27
C TRP A 495 6.00 -18.35 -16.79
N GLY A 496 5.11 -17.50 -17.32
CA GLY A 496 5.08 -17.20 -18.75
C GLY A 496 6.36 -16.50 -19.26
N LYS A 497 7.04 -15.73 -18.40
CA LYS A 497 8.31 -15.06 -18.74
C LYS A 497 9.53 -15.99 -18.66
N GLN A 498 9.57 -16.87 -17.67
CA GLN A 498 10.76 -17.65 -17.34
C GLN A 498 10.74 -19.09 -17.89
N LEU A 499 9.56 -19.68 -18.08
CA LEU A 499 9.43 -21.04 -18.63
C LEU A 499 9.38 -21.02 -20.16
N ASN A 500 9.44 -22.21 -20.78
CA ASN A 500 9.54 -22.40 -22.23
C ASN A 500 8.53 -21.53 -23.02
N PRO A 501 8.99 -20.46 -23.72
CA PRO A 501 8.10 -19.52 -24.40
C PRO A 501 7.19 -20.18 -25.45
N ALA A 502 7.64 -21.28 -26.06
CA ALA A 502 6.86 -22.00 -27.08
C ALA A 502 5.57 -22.63 -26.54
N VAL A 503 5.47 -22.82 -25.22
CA VAL A 503 4.28 -23.39 -24.56
C VAL A 503 3.39 -22.29 -23.97
N TRP A 504 4.01 -21.19 -23.52
CA TRP A 504 3.33 -20.14 -22.76
C TRP A 504 2.90 -18.94 -23.61
N THR A 505 3.50 -18.79 -24.79
CA THR A 505 3.24 -17.66 -25.69
C THR A 505 2.96 -18.14 -27.11
N ARG A 506 2.24 -17.32 -27.88
CA ARG A 506 1.99 -17.50 -29.31
C ARG A 506 2.21 -16.18 -30.04
N VAL A 507 2.67 -16.23 -31.28
CA VAL A 507 2.82 -15.04 -32.14
C VAL A 507 1.51 -14.81 -32.88
N VAL A 508 0.97 -13.60 -32.78
CA VAL A 508 -0.18 -13.08 -33.53
C VAL A 508 0.34 -11.99 -34.46
N ASP A 509 0.00 -12.09 -35.75
CA ASP A 509 0.34 -11.09 -36.79
C ASP A 509 1.80 -10.63 -36.84
N HIS A 510 2.73 -11.58 -36.96
CA HIS A 510 4.17 -11.40 -37.24
C HIS A 510 4.99 -10.45 -36.34
N GLN A 511 4.40 -9.79 -35.33
CA GLN A 511 5.12 -8.90 -34.41
C GLN A 511 4.60 -8.90 -32.96
N GLU A 512 3.37 -9.36 -32.70
CA GLU A 512 2.79 -9.33 -31.34
C GLU A 512 2.78 -10.71 -30.68
N THR A 513 3.43 -10.82 -29.52
CA THR A 513 3.39 -12.04 -28.71
C THR A 513 2.19 -11.97 -27.76
N SER A 514 1.29 -12.94 -27.83
CA SER A 514 0.16 -13.08 -26.89
C SER A 514 0.28 -14.37 -26.05
N ALA A 515 -0.51 -14.48 -24.99
CA ALA A 515 -0.56 -15.70 -24.19
C ALA A 515 -1.02 -16.90 -25.05
N ALA A 516 -0.40 -18.07 -24.83
CA ALA A 516 -0.81 -19.31 -25.47
C ALA A 516 -2.26 -19.67 -25.13
N LEU A 517 -2.89 -20.47 -25.99
CA LEU A 517 -4.20 -21.06 -25.74
C LEU A 517 -4.02 -22.55 -25.48
N TRP A 518 -4.49 -23.01 -24.33
CA TRP A 518 -4.43 -24.41 -23.92
C TRP A 518 -5.82 -25.02 -23.98
N ASP A 519 -5.93 -26.09 -24.76
CA ASP A 519 -7.17 -26.84 -24.93
C ASP A 519 -7.67 -27.43 -23.61
N VAL A 520 -9.00 -27.50 -23.47
CA VAL A 520 -9.62 -28.30 -22.42
C VAL A 520 -9.13 -29.75 -22.56
N PRO A 521 -8.58 -30.36 -21.48
CA PRO A 521 -8.08 -31.73 -21.54
C PRO A 521 -9.12 -32.68 -22.16
N TYR A 522 -8.65 -33.48 -23.13
CA TYR A 522 -9.44 -34.42 -23.94
C TYR A 522 -10.46 -33.76 -24.89
N PHE A 523 -11.33 -32.89 -24.40
CA PHE A 523 -12.47 -32.36 -25.18
C PHE A 523 -12.07 -31.31 -26.22
N GLY A 524 -11.11 -30.43 -25.92
CA GLY A 524 -10.64 -29.41 -26.87
C GLY A 524 -9.77 -29.95 -28.00
N ARG A 525 -9.48 -31.26 -27.99
CA ARG A 525 -8.75 -31.96 -29.07
C ARG A 525 -9.66 -32.84 -29.92
N LEU A 526 -10.98 -32.81 -29.67
CA LEU A 526 -11.93 -33.56 -30.50
C LEU A 526 -12.07 -32.89 -31.87
N PRO A 527 -12.14 -33.67 -32.96
CA PRO A 527 -12.37 -33.11 -34.28
C PRO A 527 -13.62 -32.22 -34.33
N GLY A 528 -13.46 -30.97 -34.76
CA GLY A 528 -14.56 -30.00 -34.88
C GLY A 528 -14.87 -29.19 -33.61
N ILE A 529 -14.06 -29.31 -32.55
CA ILE A 529 -14.20 -28.51 -31.31
C ILE A 529 -12.99 -27.60 -31.14
N ASP A 530 -13.00 -26.46 -31.83
CA ASP A 530 -11.86 -25.54 -31.85
C ASP A 530 -12.01 -24.37 -30.85
N PHE A 531 -13.13 -24.30 -30.11
CA PHE A 531 -13.46 -23.19 -29.21
C PHE A 531 -13.21 -23.49 -27.73
N LEU A 532 -12.90 -24.73 -27.37
CA LEU A 532 -12.66 -25.15 -25.98
C LEU A 532 -11.19 -25.00 -25.60
N HIS A 533 -10.73 -23.76 -25.53
CA HIS A 533 -9.37 -23.41 -25.09
C HIS A 533 -9.39 -22.16 -24.21
N MET A 534 -8.40 -22.01 -23.33
CA MET A 534 -8.24 -20.83 -22.48
C MET A 534 -6.77 -20.47 -22.33
N THR A 535 -6.47 -19.22 -21.98
CA THR A 535 -5.12 -18.81 -21.61
C THR A 535 -4.70 -19.46 -20.28
N PRO A 536 -3.39 -19.56 -19.97
CA PRO A 536 -2.91 -20.03 -18.66
C PRO A 536 -3.57 -19.28 -17.49
N THR A 537 -3.71 -17.96 -17.60
CA THR A 537 -4.41 -17.12 -16.61
C THR A 537 -5.90 -17.46 -16.54
N GLY A 538 -6.54 -17.74 -17.67
CA GLY A 538 -7.93 -18.22 -17.72
C GLY A 538 -8.13 -19.51 -16.93
N TRP A 539 -7.24 -20.49 -17.11
CA TRP A 539 -7.26 -21.75 -16.36
C TRP A 539 -7.05 -21.55 -14.85
N PHE A 540 -6.13 -20.66 -14.47
CA PHE A 540 -5.91 -20.28 -13.07
C PHE A 540 -7.18 -19.66 -12.47
N ASN A 541 -7.81 -18.72 -13.18
CA ASN A 541 -9.05 -18.06 -12.75
C ASN A 541 -10.20 -19.06 -12.58
N VAL A 542 -10.40 -19.99 -13.53
CA VAL A 542 -11.42 -21.04 -13.44
C VAL A 542 -11.21 -21.90 -12.19
N THR A 543 -9.97 -22.30 -11.92
CA THR A 543 -9.63 -23.09 -10.72
C THR A 543 -10.06 -22.35 -9.44
N TRP A 544 -9.80 -21.04 -9.37
CA TRP A 544 -10.18 -20.22 -8.21
C TRP A 544 -11.69 -20.01 -8.11
N LEU A 545 -12.41 -19.92 -9.22
CA LEU A 545 -13.87 -19.88 -9.23
C LEU A 545 -14.48 -21.19 -8.70
N LEU A 546 -13.91 -22.33 -9.06
CA LEU A 546 -14.33 -23.63 -8.53
C LEU A 546 -14.05 -23.73 -7.01
N LEU A 547 -12.89 -23.26 -6.55
CA LEU A 547 -12.57 -23.17 -5.13
C LEU A 547 -13.56 -22.26 -4.39
N LEU A 548 -13.89 -21.09 -4.97
CA LEU A 548 -14.89 -20.18 -4.40
C LEU A 548 -16.26 -20.85 -4.25
N LEU A 549 -16.72 -21.58 -5.26
CA LEU A 549 -17.97 -22.33 -5.20
C LEU A 549 -17.95 -23.36 -4.07
N VAL A 550 -16.86 -24.13 -3.95
CA VAL A 550 -16.68 -25.10 -2.86
C VAL A 550 -16.72 -24.42 -1.50
N PHE A 551 -16.03 -23.29 -1.32
CA PHE A 551 -16.05 -22.53 -0.07
C PHE A 551 -17.44 -22.03 0.29
N ILE A 552 -18.21 -21.52 -0.67
CA ILE A 552 -19.60 -21.09 -0.45
C ILE A 552 -20.45 -22.28 0.03
N LEU A 553 -20.32 -23.45 -0.60
CA LEU A 553 -21.04 -24.66 -0.21
C LEU A 553 -20.63 -25.13 1.20
N LEU A 554 -19.32 -25.15 1.50
CA LEU A 554 -18.79 -25.56 2.80
C LEU A 554 -19.19 -24.61 3.92
N ILE A 555 -19.17 -23.30 3.70
CA ILE A 555 -19.63 -22.29 4.68
C ILE A 555 -21.12 -22.49 4.97
N ARG A 556 -21.94 -22.72 3.93
CA ARG A 556 -23.37 -23.02 4.10
C ARG A 556 -23.60 -24.31 4.86
N ARG A 557 -22.84 -25.37 4.58
CA ARG A 557 -22.92 -26.64 5.32
C ARG A 557 -22.48 -26.45 6.76
N HIS A 558 -21.35 -25.80 7.00
CA HIS A 558 -20.82 -25.52 8.34
C HIS A 558 -21.79 -24.74 9.22
N ALA A 559 -22.54 -23.79 8.63
CA ALA A 559 -23.54 -23.00 9.34
C ALA A 559 -24.77 -23.81 9.78
N ARG A 560 -25.03 -24.96 9.14
CA ARG A 560 -26.12 -25.89 9.49
C ARG A 560 -25.62 -27.02 10.40
N GLU A 561 -24.48 -27.61 10.04
CA GLU A 561 -23.85 -28.71 10.74
C GLU A 561 -22.33 -28.46 10.78
N PRO A 562 -21.73 -28.28 11.97
CA PRO A 562 -20.30 -28.01 12.10
C PRO A 562 -19.42 -29.04 11.39
N LEU A 563 -18.35 -28.58 10.75
CA LEU A 563 -17.39 -29.44 10.05
C LEU A 563 -16.43 -30.00 11.08
N SER A 564 -16.19 -31.31 11.08
CA SER A 564 -15.32 -31.97 12.07
C SER A 564 -13.87 -31.46 12.05
N ILE A 565 -13.38 -31.01 10.89
CA ILE A 565 -12.04 -30.42 10.74
C ILE A 565 -11.91 -29.04 11.39
N ILE A 566 -13.02 -28.33 11.63
CA ILE A 566 -13.01 -26.99 12.21
C ILE A 566 -13.03 -27.10 13.73
N PRO A 567 -12.00 -26.61 14.44
CA PRO A 567 -11.96 -26.71 15.90
C PRO A 567 -13.14 -26.01 16.58
N MET A 568 -13.54 -26.56 17.73
CA MET A 568 -14.63 -26.01 18.53
C MET A 568 -14.25 -24.68 19.18
N SER A 569 -12.99 -24.52 19.60
CA SER A 569 -12.52 -23.28 20.23
C SER A 569 -12.08 -22.24 19.21
N TRP A 570 -12.26 -20.96 19.55
CA TRP A 570 -11.78 -19.85 18.72
C TRP A 570 -10.26 -19.79 18.61
N LEU A 571 -9.55 -20.29 19.62
CA LEU A 571 -8.10 -20.43 19.57
C LEU A 571 -7.70 -21.40 18.45
N GLY A 572 -8.28 -22.61 18.45
CA GLY A 572 -8.00 -23.62 17.42
C GLY A 572 -8.40 -23.15 16.03
N ARG A 573 -9.54 -22.45 15.89
CA ARG A 573 -9.95 -21.85 14.61
C ARG A 573 -8.92 -20.84 14.10
N GLY A 574 -8.45 -19.94 14.96
CA GLY A 574 -7.44 -18.95 14.56
C GLY A 574 -6.09 -19.56 14.24
N GLN A 575 -5.66 -20.61 14.96
CA GLN A 575 -4.44 -21.38 14.64
C GLN A 575 -4.57 -22.05 13.26
N LEU A 576 -5.71 -22.69 12.97
CA LEU A 576 -5.97 -23.30 11.66
C LEU A 576 -5.93 -22.25 10.54
N ILE A 577 -6.61 -21.11 10.73
CA ILE A 577 -6.62 -20.02 9.75
C ILE A 577 -5.19 -19.52 9.48
N PHE A 578 -4.41 -19.30 10.54
CA PHE A 578 -3.02 -18.86 10.42
C PHE A 578 -2.16 -19.85 9.65
N LEU A 579 -2.20 -21.14 10.01
CA LEU A 579 -1.33 -22.16 9.41
C LEU A 579 -1.64 -22.40 7.94
N VAL A 580 -2.92 -22.50 7.58
CA VAL A 580 -3.35 -22.67 6.19
C VAL A 580 -2.91 -21.48 5.35
N LEU A 581 -3.16 -20.26 5.83
CA LEU A 581 -2.80 -19.04 5.11
C LEU A 581 -1.28 -18.88 4.99
N LEU A 582 -0.53 -19.14 6.06
CA LEU A 582 0.93 -19.06 6.07
C LEU A 582 1.55 -19.97 5.01
N TRP A 583 1.22 -21.26 5.05
CA TRP A 583 1.86 -22.23 4.16
C TRP A 583 1.37 -22.13 2.72
N LEU A 584 0.10 -21.78 2.49
CA LEU A 584 -0.40 -21.48 1.14
C LEU A 584 0.44 -20.39 0.47
N MET A 585 0.75 -19.32 1.20
CA MET A 585 1.50 -18.19 0.67
C MET A 585 3.00 -18.45 0.59
N VAL A 586 3.59 -19.17 1.55
CA VAL A 586 5.01 -19.57 1.49
C VAL A 586 5.26 -20.50 0.30
N VAL A 587 4.41 -21.51 0.10
CA VAL A 587 4.53 -22.43 -1.04
C VAL A 587 4.32 -21.67 -2.34
N GLY A 588 3.28 -20.85 -2.45
CA GLY A 588 3.04 -20.07 -3.66
C GLY A 588 4.13 -19.04 -3.96
N ASN A 589 4.77 -18.46 -2.94
CA ASN A 589 5.96 -17.61 -3.13
C ASN A 589 7.16 -18.42 -3.63
N PHE A 590 7.39 -19.62 -3.08
CA PHE A 590 8.45 -20.50 -3.53
C PHE A 590 8.23 -20.97 -4.98
N GLU A 591 7.00 -21.32 -5.37
CA GLU A 591 6.64 -21.68 -6.75
C GLU A 591 6.90 -20.54 -7.75
N ARG A 592 6.79 -19.29 -7.31
CA ARG A 592 7.19 -18.11 -8.11
C ARG A 592 8.70 -18.09 -8.33
N ALA A 593 9.48 -18.30 -7.27
CA ALA A 593 10.94 -18.24 -7.32
C ALA A 593 11.58 -19.46 -7.99
N LEU A 594 10.90 -20.62 -7.99
CA LEU A 594 11.44 -21.89 -8.46
C LEU A 594 11.83 -21.87 -9.95
N VAL A 595 11.12 -21.08 -10.78
CA VAL A 595 11.37 -21.03 -12.22
C VAL A 595 12.61 -20.22 -12.62
N ASP A 596 13.15 -19.41 -11.71
CA ASP A 596 14.36 -18.59 -11.89
C ASP A 596 15.23 -18.63 -10.61
N TRP A 597 15.56 -19.85 -10.16
CA TRP A 597 16.27 -20.04 -8.90
C TRP A 597 17.75 -19.65 -9.00
N SER A 598 18.23 -18.85 -8.05
CA SER A 598 19.65 -18.48 -7.91
C SER A 598 20.12 -18.53 -6.45
N PRO A 599 21.44 -18.69 -6.17
CA PRO A 599 21.95 -18.67 -4.80
C PRO A 599 21.59 -17.41 -4.00
N GLN A 600 21.47 -16.25 -4.67
CA GLN A 600 21.08 -14.98 -4.05
C GLN A 600 19.64 -15.00 -3.52
N ARG A 601 18.78 -15.86 -4.08
CA ARG A 601 17.40 -16.06 -3.59
C ARG A 601 17.36 -16.82 -2.27
N LEU A 602 18.42 -17.53 -1.86
CA LEU A 602 18.46 -18.26 -0.61
C LEU A 602 18.19 -17.34 0.60
N LEU A 603 18.77 -16.14 0.62
CA LEU A 603 18.52 -15.15 1.68
C LEU A 603 17.03 -14.76 1.78
N THR A 604 16.29 -14.84 0.68
CA THR A 604 14.85 -14.50 0.67
C THR A 604 14.02 -15.73 0.99
N GLU A 605 14.11 -16.77 0.16
CA GLU A 605 13.21 -17.92 0.20
C GLU A 605 13.49 -18.85 1.38
N TRP A 606 14.77 -19.08 1.71
CA TRP A 606 15.13 -19.91 2.85
C TRP A 606 14.78 -19.23 4.17
N VAL A 607 15.06 -17.93 4.30
CA VAL A 607 14.74 -17.17 5.53
C VAL A 607 13.23 -17.11 5.74
N ILE A 608 12.43 -16.88 4.69
CA ILE A 608 10.97 -16.96 4.75
C ILE A 608 10.52 -18.35 5.25
N THR A 609 11.10 -19.42 4.70
CA THR A 609 10.75 -20.80 5.08
C THR A 609 11.11 -21.10 6.53
N VAL A 610 12.32 -20.75 6.98
CA VAL A 610 12.77 -20.93 8.37
C VAL A 610 11.89 -20.13 9.33
N ASN A 611 11.57 -18.88 8.99
CA ASN A 611 10.68 -18.05 9.79
C ASN A 611 9.27 -18.66 9.87
N ALA A 612 8.77 -19.28 8.79
CA ALA A 612 7.47 -19.96 8.77
C ALA A 612 7.45 -21.22 9.64
N ILE A 613 8.55 -22.00 9.68
CA ILE A 613 8.72 -23.15 10.57
C ILE A 613 8.69 -22.68 12.04
N LEU A 614 9.44 -21.64 12.37
CA LEU A 614 9.45 -21.06 13.72
C LEU A 614 8.07 -20.48 14.09
N ALA A 615 7.42 -19.79 13.17
CA ALA A 615 6.07 -19.25 13.38
C ALA A 615 5.04 -20.38 13.61
N THR A 616 5.18 -21.51 12.91
CA THR A 616 4.36 -22.71 13.11
C THR A 616 4.54 -23.28 14.52
N LEU A 617 5.77 -23.42 15.00
CA LEU A 617 6.03 -23.85 16.37
C LEU A 617 5.41 -22.89 17.39
N LEU A 618 5.63 -21.59 17.23
CA LEU A 618 5.18 -20.58 18.18
C LEU A 618 3.65 -20.45 18.19
N VAL A 619 2.97 -20.47 17.04
CA VAL A 619 1.51 -20.33 16.99
C VAL A 619 0.80 -21.53 17.61
N LEU A 620 1.42 -22.71 17.56
CA LEU A 620 0.88 -23.93 18.16
C LEU A 620 1.13 -24.02 19.68
N THR A 621 2.23 -23.46 20.17
CA THR A 621 2.68 -23.67 21.57
C THR A 621 2.54 -22.47 22.50
N VAL A 622 2.52 -21.25 21.97
CA VAL A 622 2.50 -20.02 22.79
C VAL A 622 1.09 -19.62 23.23
N PRO A 623 0.06 -19.59 22.36
CA PRO A 623 -1.28 -19.21 22.78
C PRO A 623 -1.89 -20.22 23.77
N ARG A 624 -2.50 -19.73 24.85
CA ARG A 624 -3.21 -20.56 25.84
C ARG A 624 -4.69 -20.22 25.89
N GLU A 625 -5.56 -21.22 26.07
CA GLU A 625 -7.01 -21.02 26.14
C GLU A 625 -7.41 -20.05 27.26
N ARG A 626 -6.80 -20.20 28.44
CA ARG A 626 -7.03 -19.33 29.59
C ARG A 626 -5.75 -18.56 29.92
N GLU A 627 -5.87 -17.24 29.97
CA GLU A 627 -4.83 -16.30 30.39
C GLU A 627 -5.49 -15.28 31.33
N GLU A 628 -4.83 -14.99 32.45
CA GLU A 628 -5.32 -13.99 33.41
C GLU A 628 -4.39 -12.77 33.40
N PHE A 629 -4.97 -11.58 33.22
CA PHE A 629 -4.24 -10.32 33.33
C PHE A 629 -5.21 -9.18 33.68
N ALA A 630 -4.69 -8.12 34.31
CA ALA A 630 -5.49 -7.00 34.76
C ALA A 630 -5.82 -6.01 33.63
N ILE A 631 -7.07 -5.57 33.57
CA ILE A 631 -7.54 -4.50 32.68
C ILE A 631 -7.69 -3.22 33.50
N HIS A 632 -6.97 -2.18 33.09
CA HIS A 632 -6.97 -0.86 33.72
C HIS A 632 -7.53 0.16 32.72
N LEU A 633 -8.82 0.48 32.88
CA LEU A 633 -9.51 1.41 32.00
C LEU A 633 -9.10 2.85 32.32
N PRO A 634 -8.53 3.61 31.37
CA PRO A 634 -8.25 5.02 31.57
C PRO A 634 -9.54 5.84 31.50
N GLU A 635 -9.59 6.96 32.22
CA GLU A 635 -10.70 7.92 32.14
C GLU A 635 -10.87 8.52 30.74
N SER A 636 -9.76 8.75 30.04
CA SER A 636 -9.76 9.32 28.69
C SER A 636 -8.50 8.95 27.89
N PHE A 637 -8.66 8.79 26.58
CA PHE A 637 -7.54 8.59 25.65
C PHE A 637 -6.92 9.90 25.14
N GLY A 638 -7.45 11.06 25.52
CA GLY A 638 -6.99 12.37 25.03
C GLY A 638 -5.52 12.67 25.34
N LEU A 639 -5.05 12.31 26.55
CA LEU A 639 -3.65 12.48 26.93
C LEU A 639 -2.73 11.58 26.10
N PHE A 640 -3.08 10.31 25.95
CA PHE A 640 -2.30 9.35 25.15
C PHE A 640 -2.23 9.77 23.68
N TYR A 641 -3.30 10.32 23.14
CA TYR A 641 -3.33 10.85 21.78
C TYR A 641 -2.34 12.00 21.58
N ARG A 642 -2.33 12.98 22.50
CA ARG A 642 -1.36 14.10 22.45
C ARG A 642 0.08 13.60 22.61
N GLN A 643 0.31 12.70 23.57
CA GLN A 643 1.63 12.12 23.80
C GLN A 643 2.14 11.29 22.62
N ALA A 644 1.27 10.54 21.94
CA ALA A 644 1.64 9.77 20.75
C ALA A 644 2.14 10.68 19.64
N TRP A 645 1.47 11.81 19.39
CA TRP A 645 1.92 12.81 18.42
C TRP A 645 3.23 13.49 18.81
N MET A 646 3.40 13.88 20.07
CA MET A 646 4.67 14.46 20.54
C MET A 646 5.82 13.46 20.36
N ARG A 647 5.61 12.18 20.67
CA ARG A 647 6.61 11.12 20.47
C ARG A 647 6.92 10.91 19.00
N ALA A 648 5.92 10.95 18.12
CA ALA A 648 6.13 10.86 16.67
C ALA A 648 7.01 12.00 16.15
N ALA A 649 6.72 13.25 16.58
CA ALA A 649 7.48 14.43 16.19
C ALA A 649 8.92 14.39 16.71
N LEU A 650 9.12 14.00 17.98
CA LEU A 650 10.45 13.82 18.55
C LEU A 650 11.22 12.70 17.86
N ALA A 651 10.56 11.59 17.56
CA ALA A 651 11.17 10.44 16.90
C ALA A 651 11.74 10.82 15.54
N VAL A 652 10.96 11.47 14.66
CA VAL A 652 11.45 11.88 13.33
C VAL A 652 12.56 12.93 13.40
N ALA A 653 12.44 13.89 14.32
CA ALA A 653 13.46 14.94 14.48
C ALA A 653 14.80 14.35 14.93
N ILE A 654 14.76 13.49 15.96
CA ILE A 654 15.98 12.86 16.50
C ILE A 654 16.55 11.86 15.49
N SER A 655 15.73 10.96 14.93
CA SER A 655 16.22 9.92 14.04
C SER A 655 16.73 10.47 12.71
N GLY A 656 16.08 11.49 12.14
CA GLY A 656 16.51 12.13 10.90
C GLY A 656 17.90 12.77 11.01
N VAL A 657 18.19 13.43 12.13
CA VAL A 657 19.53 14.00 12.39
C VAL A 657 20.54 12.91 12.74
N LEU A 658 20.18 11.98 13.63
CA LEU A 658 21.08 10.93 14.08
C LEU A 658 21.54 10.04 12.93
N PHE A 659 20.62 9.56 12.09
CA PHE A 659 20.95 8.68 10.97
C PHE A 659 21.78 9.40 9.91
N LEU A 660 21.49 10.68 9.63
CA LEU A 660 22.31 11.51 8.76
C LEU A 660 23.74 11.63 9.26
N VAL A 661 23.92 12.07 10.52
CA VAL A 661 25.24 12.35 11.09
C VAL A 661 26.06 11.07 11.17
N THR A 662 25.49 10.00 11.72
CA THR A 662 26.20 8.71 11.84
C THR A 662 26.54 8.10 10.49
N ASN A 663 25.66 8.21 9.49
CA ASN A 663 25.99 7.75 8.14
C ASN A 663 27.16 8.54 7.54
N ARG A 664 27.15 9.87 7.66
CA ARG A 664 28.24 10.73 7.15
C ARG A 664 29.56 10.60 7.89
N LEU A 665 29.54 10.19 9.16
CA LEU A 665 30.76 9.83 9.90
C LEU A 665 31.43 8.56 9.36
N VAL A 666 30.65 7.68 8.74
CA VAL A 666 31.13 6.40 8.17
C VAL A 666 31.45 6.54 6.69
N TYR A 667 30.55 7.17 5.94
CA TYR A 667 30.63 7.36 4.50
C TYR A 667 31.13 8.76 4.17
N ASN A 668 32.34 8.85 3.64
CA ASN A 668 32.89 10.09 3.09
C ASN A 668 32.27 10.35 1.72
N TYR A 669 31.23 11.19 1.68
CA TYR A 669 30.59 11.63 0.45
C TYR A 669 31.40 12.75 -0.21
N PRO A 670 31.91 12.58 -1.46
CA PRO A 670 32.58 13.65 -2.17
C PRO A 670 31.62 14.81 -2.46
N ALA A 671 32.11 16.04 -2.38
CA ALA A 671 31.29 17.25 -2.64
C ALA A 671 30.73 17.30 -4.08
N ASN A 672 31.41 16.65 -5.04
CA ASN A 672 31.11 16.69 -6.48
C ASN A 672 30.76 15.31 -7.06
N GLU A 673 30.16 14.41 -6.26
CA GLU A 673 29.76 13.08 -6.74
C GLU A 673 28.69 13.18 -7.83
N LYS A 674 29.01 12.71 -9.04
CA LYS A 674 28.04 12.67 -10.16
C LYS A 674 26.94 11.64 -9.83
N PRO A 675 25.65 12.03 -9.84
CA PRO A 675 24.57 11.06 -9.65
C PRO A 675 24.53 10.07 -10.82
N GLY A 676 24.56 8.78 -10.51
CA GLY A 676 24.49 7.68 -11.48
C GLY A 676 23.10 7.05 -11.56
N ASN A 677 23.02 5.82 -12.08
CA ASN A 677 21.76 5.06 -12.13
C ASN A 677 21.31 4.54 -10.75
N ALA A 678 22.24 4.38 -9.79
CA ALA A 678 21.95 3.92 -8.44
C ALA A 678 21.88 5.06 -7.40
N ILE A 679 22.34 6.27 -7.74
CA ILE A 679 22.50 7.40 -6.81
C ILE A 679 21.59 8.54 -7.26
N HIS A 680 20.60 8.82 -6.42
CA HIS A 680 19.58 9.83 -6.67
C HIS A 680 19.80 11.07 -5.80
N THR A 681 19.39 12.24 -6.28
CA THR A 681 19.43 13.50 -5.52
C THR A 681 18.09 14.23 -5.62
N ARG A 682 17.50 14.60 -4.47
CA ARG A 682 16.24 15.35 -4.44
C ARG A 682 16.44 16.84 -4.71
N PHE A 683 17.57 17.36 -4.24
CA PHE A 683 17.96 18.76 -4.30
C PHE A 683 19.38 18.89 -4.86
N GLY A 684 19.70 20.06 -5.39
CA GLY A 684 20.97 20.37 -6.05
C GLY A 684 20.80 20.61 -7.55
N LEU A 685 21.92 20.92 -8.23
CA LEU A 685 21.94 21.18 -9.67
C LEU A 685 21.56 19.93 -10.49
N GLU A 686 22.00 18.76 -10.03
CA GLU A 686 21.74 17.46 -10.65
C GLU A 686 20.55 16.70 -10.04
N ALA A 687 19.58 17.43 -9.45
CA ALA A 687 18.39 16.81 -8.88
C ALA A 687 17.62 16.00 -9.93
N ASP A 688 17.08 14.83 -9.56
CA ASP A 688 16.48 13.90 -10.52
C ASP A 688 15.34 14.52 -11.33
N TRP A 689 14.51 15.35 -10.69
CA TRP A 689 13.42 16.05 -11.37
C TRP A 689 13.90 17.07 -12.41
N ARG A 690 15.17 17.52 -12.34
CA ARG A 690 15.82 18.38 -13.33
C ARG A 690 16.48 17.56 -14.42
N ALA A 691 17.31 16.60 -14.03
CA ALA A 691 18.18 15.85 -14.93
C ALA A 691 17.49 14.65 -15.63
N LYS A 692 16.43 14.12 -15.02
CA LYS A 692 15.69 12.93 -15.48
C LYS A 692 14.16 13.13 -15.34
N PRO A 693 13.57 14.19 -15.93
CA PRO A 693 12.13 14.44 -15.84
C PRO A 693 11.32 13.45 -16.71
N ASN A 694 10.05 13.25 -16.36
CA ASN A 694 9.13 12.53 -17.26
C ASN A 694 8.65 13.49 -18.37
N LEU A 695 8.99 13.16 -19.62
CA LEU A 695 8.61 13.89 -20.84
C LEU A 695 7.48 13.19 -21.61
N LYS A 696 6.57 13.96 -22.23
CA LYS A 696 5.38 13.46 -22.95
C LYS A 696 5.73 12.62 -24.18
N ASN A 697 6.67 13.08 -25.01
CA ASN A 697 6.98 12.49 -26.33
C ASN A 697 8.43 11.99 -26.46
N ALA A 698 9.12 11.68 -25.36
CA ALA A 698 10.48 11.17 -25.40
C ALA A 698 10.56 9.66 -25.10
N LEU A 699 11.57 9.00 -25.68
CA LEU A 699 12.04 7.69 -25.18
C LEU A 699 12.75 7.93 -23.85
N HIS A 700 12.20 7.37 -22.77
CA HIS A 700 12.74 7.54 -21.43
C HIS A 700 14.00 6.67 -21.25
N LYS A 701 14.97 7.20 -20.51
CA LYS A 701 16.23 6.52 -20.15
C LYS A 701 16.15 5.90 -18.76
#